data_AF-A0A8T5SJR9-F1
#
_entry.id   AF-A0A8T5SJR9-F1
#
_cell.length_a   1.000
_cell.length_b   1.000
_cell.length_c   1.000
_cell.angle_alpha   90.00
_cell.angle_beta   90.00
_cell.angle_gamma   90.00
#
_symmetry.space_group_name_H-M   'P 1'
#
loop_
_entity.id
_entity.type
_entity.pdbx_description
1 polymer ?
#
loop_
_entity_poly.entity_id
_entity_poly.type
_entity_poly.pdbx_seq_one_letter_code
_entity_poly.pdbx_strand_id
1 'polypeptide(L)'
;MSQSKPEKAFAPKRQRMLDMVLALGGLKEESAIPLSKVKEELDRLKTELAPLTDSILAFPDSYFEKFLEAVEKSNITTEISDKGILKESIANLEEALSKSESESLKGLNKLLVDTLSSMTEVEETSETSVDIDMTTTLSTISDLTSEIESITDEFENTAETEAESARDELVALVKTLNESKKKAETDAETALDELQKLGTKTRYGPGLRATAQVKRGKREGRIDDTRFHKLVIENMLTEANRGVIMFVLGKMGSKTVVQIGELMQASSQTVQNALVTMIQRGEVEMVGLDGDAPVFSKVLPKTPNPTLVLKIIVQQVRGIVKSLEDDAAKTANESLDKLQALLERLKILGAYDETELSEPMNKLRETVDSATEAALTSQTSDDTENLKLLISAGLEAFARFRLKITLEKGPNLVSGTNVYGEKLDPEFYQTMMDTYLENELERGTILILIRELGALTTHDLAERTSIPQDRILRHLLRMKRDELLTLTGESHGYMLYDVPRTPSEAEITIQTASDLALQLSEAKVELQRILRELKAPDIGNLANSLEVFSKARDKLATVYVSGAVIDETTVNEVEESIQSAVLLTYRTRAKIPSTRPKVTLEDLADVDVPSVLDEYRSQMGYAPLLGFGTIEWEQSKCLGCKSCEIECPENAIELKPRIEMPKFFEISDEALSQLPSSRSLFYKTIQNLAKGKPSKDISLEKEAPGFGSVEVDLWLCVACRTCVRRCPGPESGALELELKWNLPEVVKQITSTS
;
A
#
# COMPACT_ATOMS: atom_id res chain seq x y z
N MET A 1 -24.92 -66.02 1.82
CA MET A 1 -23.56 -65.58 1.47
C MET A 1 -23.48 -64.09 1.75
N SER A 2 -22.81 -63.69 2.81
CA SER A 2 -22.61 -62.28 3.17
C SER A 2 -21.61 -61.69 2.19
N GLN A 3 -22.09 -60.91 1.22
CA GLN A 3 -21.22 -60.06 0.42
C GLN A 3 -20.55 -59.08 1.39
N SER A 4 -19.24 -59.23 1.58
CA SER A 4 -18.41 -58.22 2.23
C SER A 4 -18.61 -56.91 1.47
N LYS A 5 -19.14 -55.88 2.14
CA LYS A 5 -19.23 -54.52 1.57
C LYS A 5 -17.83 -54.14 1.05
N PRO A 6 -17.68 -53.69 -0.20
CA PRO A 6 -16.38 -53.26 -0.71
C PRO A 6 -15.83 -52.14 0.19
N GLU A 7 -14.54 -52.22 0.54
CA GLU A 7 -13.85 -51.13 1.24
C GLU A 7 -14.04 -49.83 0.46
N LYS A 8 -14.74 -48.87 1.07
CA LYS A 8 -15.05 -47.61 0.44
C LYS A 8 -13.80 -46.74 0.43
N ALA A 9 -13.15 -46.63 -0.74
CA ALA A 9 -11.94 -45.86 -0.93
C ALA A 9 -12.18 -44.35 -0.74
N PHE A 10 -11.21 -43.66 -0.14
CA PHE A 10 -11.25 -42.21 0.06
C PHE A 10 -11.32 -41.42 -1.25
N ALA A 11 -11.98 -40.26 -1.22
CA ALA A 11 -11.76 -39.24 -2.24
C ALA A 11 -10.29 -38.74 -2.17
N PRO A 12 -9.55 -38.64 -3.30
CA PRO A 12 -8.12 -38.29 -3.31
C PRO A 12 -7.78 -36.96 -2.63
N LYS A 13 -8.70 -35.98 -2.67
CA LYS A 13 -8.52 -34.69 -1.98
C LYS A 13 -8.53 -34.84 -0.47
N ARG A 14 -9.41 -35.69 0.05
CA ARG A 14 -9.54 -35.96 1.49
C ARG A 14 -8.31 -36.71 2.01
N GLN A 15 -7.83 -37.69 1.25
CA GLN A 15 -6.63 -38.45 1.60
C GLN A 15 -5.39 -37.55 1.75
N ARG A 16 -5.14 -36.65 0.78
CA ARG A 16 -4.00 -35.71 0.84
C ARG A 16 -4.05 -34.76 2.03
N MET A 17 -5.24 -34.29 2.39
CA MET A 17 -5.39 -33.40 3.54
C MET A 17 -5.25 -34.15 4.87
N LEU A 18 -5.75 -35.39 4.95
CA LEU A 18 -5.53 -36.26 6.10
C LEU A 18 -4.03 -36.58 6.29
N ASP A 19 -3.31 -36.87 5.20
CA ASP A 19 -1.86 -37.05 5.24
C ASP A 19 -1.14 -35.81 5.78
N MET A 20 -1.60 -34.62 5.40
CA MET A 20 -1.06 -33.35 5.89
C MET A 20 -1.33 -33.15 7.38
N VAL A 21 -2.54 -33.44 7.88
CA VAL A 21 -2.88 -33.30 9.30
C VAL A 21 -2.14 -34.32 10.17
N LEU A 22 -2.00 -35.56 9.71
CA LEU A 22 -1.20 -36.59 10.40
C LEU A 22 0.28 -36.21 10.46
N ALA A 23 0.81 -35.61 9.39
CA ALA A 23 2.19 -35.10 9.35
C ALA A 23 2.40 -33.87 10.25
N LEU A 24 1.44 -32.94 10.27
CA LEU A 24 1.54 -31.72 11.09
C LEU A 24 1.34 -32.00 12.59
N GLY A 25 0.40 -32.90 12.93
CA GLY A 25 0.05 -33.27 14.30
C GLY A 25 1.00 -34.25 14.98
N GLY A 26 2.02 -34.77 14.27
CA GLY A 26 3.00 -35.70 14.86
C GLY A 26 2.43 -37.06 15.29
N LEU A 27 1.27 -37.45 14.73
CA LEU A 27 0.53 -38.68 15.07
C LEU A 27 1.04 -39.92 14.31
N LYS A 28 1.95 -39.74 13.35
CA LYS A 28 2.71 -40.86 12.78
C LYS A 28 3.77 -41.28 13.80
N GLU A 29 3.85 -42.58 14.10
CA GLU A 29 4.98 -43.13 14.85
C GLU A 29 6.27 -42.91 14.03
N GLU A 30 6.90 -41.75 14.18
CA GLU A 30 8.30 -41.58 13.80
C GLU A 30 9.10 -42.48 14.73
N SER A 31 9.72 -43.51 14.15
CA SER A 31 10.66 -44.38 14.84
C SER A 31 11.63 -43.51 15.65
N ALA A 32 11.60 -43.61 16.98
CA ALA A 32 12.44 -42.82 17.86
C ALA A 32 13.90 -43.03 17.46
N ILE A 33 14.52 -42.02 16.85
CA ILE A 33 15.93 -42.07 16.50
C ILE A 33 16.71 -42.17 17.83
N PRO A 34 17.61 -43.15 17.99
CA PRO A 34 18.38 -43.29 19.22
C PRO A 34 19.13 -41.99 19.56
N LEU A 35 19.12 -41.58 20.82
CA LEU A 35 19.83 -40.38 21.30
C LEU A 35 21.33 -40.38 20.92
N SER A 36 21.93 -41.56 20.72
CA SER A 36 23.29 -41.71 20.23
C SER A 36 23.48 -41.20 18.80
N LYS A 37 22.52 -41.41 17.89
CA LYS A 37 22.56 -40.90 16.52
C LYS A 37 22.32 -39.40 16.45
N VAL A 38 21.47 -38.87 17.34
CA VAL A 38 21.26 -37.41 17.48
C VAL A 38 22.57 -36.74 17.90
N LYS A 39 23.28 -37.33 18.89
CA LYS A 39 24.57 -36.81 19.33
C LYS A 39 25.64 -36.88 18.22
N GLU A 40 25.69 -37.97 17.47
CA GLU A 40 26.63 -38.14 16.34
C GLU A 40 26.39 -37.09 15.23
N GLU A 41 25.13 -36.83 14.87
CA GLU A 41 24.81 -35.80 13.87
C GLU A 41 25.08 -34.38 14.39
N LEU A 42 24.91 -34.12 15.69
CA LEU A 42 25.29 -32.85 16.32
C LEU A 42 26.82 -32.64 16.35
N ASP A 43 27.59 -33.67 16.70
CA ASP A 43 29.05 -33.62 16.71
C ASP A 43 29.61 -33.43 15.29
N ARG A 44 28.98 -34.07 14.30
CA ARG A 44 29.27 -33.87 12.88
C ARG A 44 28.98 -32.44 12.44
N LEU A 45 27.80 -31.90 12.77
CA LEU A 45 27.45 -30.52 12.46
C LEU A 45 28.45 -29.52 13.07
N LYS A 46 28.87 -29.75 14.33
CA LYS A 46 29.88 -28.90 14.98
C LYS A 46 31.22 -28.92 14.25
N THR A 47 31.64 -30.09 13.76
CA THR A 47 32.89 -30.27 13.00
C THR A 47 32.81 -29.59 11.64
N GLU A 48 31.67 -29.69 10.96
CA GLU A 48 31.44 -29.08 9.62
C GLU A 48 31.22 -27.55 9.71
N LEU A 49 30.66 -27.03 10.80
CA LEU A 49 30.47 -25.58 11.02
C LEU A 49 31.71 -24.85 11.51
N ALA A 50 32.62 -25.52 12.22
CA ALA A 50 33.82 -24.90 12.78
C ALA A 50 34.64 -24.06 11.77
N PRO A 51 34.98 -24.55 10.56
CA PRO A 51 35.77 -23.77 9.60
C PRO A 51 35.02 -22.57 9.00
N LEU A 52 33.68 -22.57 9.02
CA LEU A 52 32.86 -21.48 8.47
C LEU A 52 32.61 -20.37 9.51
N THR A 53 32.57 -20.76 10.77
CA THR A 53 32.18 -19.90 11.90
C THR A 53 33.04 -18.65 12.01
N ASP A 54 34.37 -18.79 11.89
CA ASP A 54 35.28 -17.66 12.11
C ASP A 54 35.04 -16.55 11.08
N SER A 55 34.79 -16.92 9.82
CA SER A 55 34.43 -15.96 8.76
C SER A 55 33.08 -15.26 9.01
N ILE A 56 32.09 -16.01 9.50
CA ILE A 56 30.74 -15.47 9.81
C ILE A 56 30.78 -14.53 11.01
N LEU A 57 31.56 -14.85 12.04
CA LEU A 57 31.68 -14.01 13.25
C LEU A 57 32.52 -12.75 13.03
N ALA A 58 33.50 -12.79 12.11
CA ALA A 58 34.34 -11.64 11.76
C ALA A 58 33.67 -10.66 10.78
N PHE A 59 32.68 -11.15 10.00
CA PHE A 59 31.98 -10.37 8.98
C PHE A 59 31.42 -9.02 9.46
N PRO A 60 30.67 -8.94 10.57
CA PRO A 60 30.10 -7.66 11.01
C PRO A 60 31.18 -6.61 11.28
N ASP A 61 32.24 -6.98 11.99
CA ASP A 61 33.29 -6.02 12.37
C ASP A 61 34.06 -5.52 11.14
N SER A 62 34.39 -6.42 10.20
CA SER A 62 35.06 -6.08 8.94
C SER A 62 34.21 -5.16 8.06
N TYR A 63 32.91 -5.44 7.94
CA TYR A 63 32.02 -4.59 7.15
C TYR A 63 31.84 -3.21 7.79
N PHE A 64 31.60 -3.15 9.10
CA PHE A 64 31.37 -1.86 9.78
C PHE A 64 32.64 -1.00 9.84
N GLU A 65 33.84 -1.58 9.78
CA GLU A 65 35.08 -0.83 9.61
C GLU A 65 35.10 -0.08 8.26
N LYS A 66 34.76 -0.76 7.16
CA LYS A 66 34.64 -0.12 5.84
C LYS A 66 33.46 0.83 5.72
N PHE A 67 32.36 0.52 6.41
CA PHE A 67 31.21 1.42 6.52
C PHE A 67 31.61 2.74 7.20
N LEU A 68 32.32 2.68 8.32
CA LEU A 68 32.80 3.87 9.04
C LEU A 68 33.73 4.72 8.17
N GLU A 69 34.71 4.09 7.51
CA GLU A 69 35.61 4.79 6.56
C GLU A 69 34.81 5.52 5.45
N ALA A 70 33.75 4.89 4.94
CA ALA A 70 32.90 5.48 3.90
C ALA A 70 32.05 6.64 4.43
N VAL A 71 31.48 6.52 5.63
CA VAL A 71 30.69 7.58 6.29
C VAL A 71 31.57 8.79 6.60
N GLU A 72 32.76 8.58 7.16
CA GLU A 72 33.72 9.66 7.45
C GLU A 72 34.17 10.39 6.17
N LYS A 73 34.40 9.66 5.08
CA LYS A 73 34.83 10.24 3.81
C LYS A 73 33.72 11.01 3.10
N SER A 74 32.49 10.54 3.20
CA SER A 74 31.32 11.13 2.52
C SER A 74 30.65 12.26 3.31
N ASN A 75 30.94 12.40 4.61
CA ASN A 75 30.23 13.33 5.51
C ASN A 75 28.70 13.14 5.45
N ILE A 76 28.21 11.92 5.23
CA ILE A 76 26.77 11.61 5.16
C ILE A 76 25.99 12.09 6.39
N THR A 77 26.65 12.20 7.54
CA THR A 77 26.01 12.67 8.78
C THR A 77 25.51 14.12 8.68
N THR A 78 26.06 14.96 7.79
CA THR A 78 25.55 16.34 7.59
C THR A 78 24.29 16.39 6.74
N GLU A 79 23.95 15.32 6.03
CA GLU A 79 22.71 15.21 5.24
C GLU A 79 21.52 14.70 6.09
N ILE A 80 21.78 14.36 7.35
CA ILE A 80 20.77 13.91 8.29
C ILE A 80 20.13 15.14 8.93
N SER A 81 18.83 15.25 8.76
CA SER A 81 18.05 16.41 9.21
C SER A 81 17.06 16.06 10.30
N ASP A 82 16.71 14.78 10.44
CA ASP A 82 15.78 14.28 11.44
C ASP A 82 16.49 13.89 12.74
N LYS A 83 16.22 14.64 13.82
CA LYS A 83 16.71 14.37 15.18
C LYS A 83 16.15 13.05 15.75
N GLY A 84 14.97 12.62 15.33
CA GLY A 84 14.32 11.36 15.76
C GLY A 84 15.05 10.14 15.23
N ILE A 85 15.32 10.10 13.92
CA ILE A 85 16.09 9.02 13.27
C ILE A 85 17.50 8.93 13.86
N LEU A 86 18.15 10.07 14.12
CA LEU A 86 19.45 10.10 14.80
C LEU A 86 19.39 9.48 16.20
N LYS A 87 18.40 9.86 17.02
CA LYS A 87 18.24 9.31 18.38
C LYS A 87 17.97 7.81 18.36
N GLU A 88 17.11 7.33 17.47
CA GLU A 88 16.84 5.91 17.31
C GLU A 88 18.09 5.15 16.86
N SER A 89 18.82 5.67 15.87
CA SER A 89 20.05 5.06 15.38
C SER A 89 21.14 5.00 16.45
N ILE A 90 21.29 6.07 17.24
CA ILE A 90 22.19 6.11 18.41
C ILE A 90 21.78 5.07 19.44
N ALA A 91 20.49 4.98 19.80
CA ALA A 91 20.00 3.99 20.76
C ALA A 91 20.28 2.54 20.30
N ASN A 92 20.06 2.26 19.01
CA ASN A 92 20.33 0.93 18.44
C ASN A 92 21.84 0.61 18.45
N LEU A 93 22.71 1.58 18.18
CA LEU A 93 24.16 1.42 18.28
C LEU A 93 24.65 1.26 19.72
N GLU A 94 24.10 2.02 20.67
CA GLU A 94 24.40 1.88 22.10
C GLU A 94 24.00 0.49 22.62
N GLU A 95 22.81 0.00 22.23
CA GLU A 95 22.37 -1.35 22.57
C GLU A 95 23.27 -2.41 21.91
N ALA A 96 23.66 -2.23 20.65
CA ALA A 96 24.60 -3.12 19.98
C ALA A 96 25.96 -3.18 20.70
N LEU A 97 26.50 -2.01 21.08
CA LEU A 97 27.76 -1.87 21.82
C LEU A 97 27.71 -2.48 23.22
N SER A 98 26.54 -2.52 23.85
CA SER A 98 26.35 -3.23 25.14
C SER A 98 26.48 -4.76 25.02
N LYS A 99 26.27 -5.30 23.80
CA LYS A 99 26.27 -6.74 23.50
C LYS A 99 27.57 -7.21 22.82
N SER A 100 28.22 -6.36 22.03
CA SER A 100 29.47 -6.67 21.32
C SER A 100 30.44 -5.49 21.36
N GLU A 101 31.69 -5.73 21.77
CA GLU A 101 32.74 -4.72 21.63
C GLU A 101 33.18 -4.62 20.17
N SER A 102 32.94 -3.48 19.54
CA SER A 102 33.38 -3.19 18.17
C SER A 102 33.81 -1.73 18.07
N GLU A 103 35.07 -1.48 17.70
CA GLU A 103 35.62 -0.12 17.61
C GLU A 103 34.98 0.69 16.47
N SER A 104 34.59 0.03 15.37
CA SER A 104 33.90 0.67 14.25
C SER A 104 32.50 1.17 14.63
N LEU A 105 31.74 0.39 15.39
CA LEU A 105 30.45 0.82 15.93
C LEU A 105 30.58 1.95 16.96
N LYS A 106 31.65 1.96 17.78
CA LYS A 106 31.95 3.08 18.68
C LYS A 106 32.26 4.36 17.91
N GLY A 107 33.05 4.25 16.84
CA GLY A 107 33.36 5.37 15.95
C GLY A 107 32.10 5.94 15.31
N LEU A 108 31.24 5.08 14.76
CA LEU A 108 29.96 5.48 14.16
C LEU A 108 29.03 6.15 15.19
N ASN A 109 28.87 5.56 16.37
CA ASN A 109 28.05 6.13 17.42
C ASN A 109 28.54 7.52 17.84
N LYS A 110 29.86 7.69 17.98
CA LYS A 110 30.46 8.98 18.30
C LYS A 110 30.16 10.03 17.23
N LEU A 111 30.29 9.70 15.94
CA LEU A 111 29.96 10.61 14.85
C LEU A 111 28.49 11.05 14.88
N LEU A 112 27.56 10.14 15.15
CA LEU A 112 26.14 10.46 15.24
C LEU A 112 25.82 11.31 16.48
N VAL A 113 26.45 11.04 17.62
CA VAL A 113 26.33 11.85 18.84
C VAL A 113 26.89 13.25 18.63
N ASP A 114 28.06 13.39 18.01
CA ASP A 114 28.69 14.67 17.68
C ASP A 114 27.82 15.47 16.67
N THR A 115 27.15 14.77 15.74
CA THR A 115 26.20 15.39 14.81
C THR A 115 24.96 15.88 15.56
N LEU A 116 24.39 15.05 16.45
CA LEU A 116 23.23 15.42 17.26
C LEU A 116 23.55 16.61 18.18
N SER A 117 24.73 16.67 18.80
CA SER A 117 25.14 17.80 19.63
C SER A 117 25.31 19.08 18.79
N SER A 118 25.91 18.99 17.59
CA SER A 118 26.00 20.14 16.68
C SER A 118 24.63 20.68 16.26
N MET A 119 23.63 19.80 16.06
CA MET A 119 22.24 20.20 15.77
C MET A 119 21.49 20.77 16.99
N THR A 120 22.08 20.66 18.18
CA THR A 120 21.50 21.17 19.44
C THR A 120 22.22 22.45 19.91
N GLU A 121 23.48 22.67 19.52
CA GLU A 121 24.28 23.85 19.88
C GLU A 121 24.04 25.08 18.96
N VAL A 122 23.41 24.93 17.79
CA VAL A 122 23.14 26.05 16.85
C VAL A 122 22.04 27.02 17.35
N GLU A 123 21.40 26.77 18.49
CA GLU A 123 20.35 27.66 19.04
C GLU A 123 20.85 28.82 19.93
N GLU A 124 22.14 28.99 20.23
CA GLU A 124 22.59 30.07 21.16
C GLU A 124 23.60 31.11 20.65
N THR A 125 24.16 31.04 19.43
CA THR A 125 24.99 32.17 18.93
C THR A 125 25.03 32.32 17.41
N SER A 126 24.29 33.29 16.86
CA SER A 126 24.87 34.44 16.14
C SER A 126 23.77 35.38 15.63
N GLU A 127 23.38 36.35 16.46
CA GLU A 127 22.82 37.62 15.97
C GLU A 127 23.92 38.37 15.21
N THR A 128 24.10 38.05 13.92
CA THR A 128 24.65 39.02 12.98
C THR A 128 23.48 39.66 12.26
N SER A 129 23.00 40.79 12.78
CA SER A 129 22.15 41.70 12.02
C SER A 129 22.95 42.19 10.82
N VAL A 130 22.81 41.52 9.68
CA VAL A 130 23.27 42.07 8.41
C VAL A 130 22.28 43.17 8.06
N ASP A 131 22.73 44.41 8.14
CA ASP A 131 21.99 45.58 7.66
C ASP A 131 21.94 45.48 6.13
N ILE A 132 20.94 44.76 5.60
CA ILE A 132 20.78 44.50 4.17
C ILE A 132 20.13 45.74 3.54
N ASP A 133 20.86 46.42 2.65
CA ASP A 133 20.33 47.53 1.86
C ASP A 133 19.29 47.01 0.85
N MET A 134 18.01 47.12 1.21
CA MET A 134 16.88 46.66 0.40
C MET A 134 16.85 47.24 -1.01
N THR A 135 17.43 48.41 -1.26
CA THR A 135 17.48 48.97 -2.63
C THR A 135 18.44 48.19 -3.53
N THR A 136 19.59 47.77 -2.98
CA THR A 136 20.53 46.91 -3.70
C THR A 136 19.95 45.52 -3.95
N THR A 137 19.27 44.94 -2.95
CA THR A 137 18.68 43.60 -3.06
C THR A 137 17.54 43.56 -4.10
N LEU A 138 16.69 44.59 -4.15
CA LEU A 138 15.63 44.70 -5.16
C LEU A 138 16.20 44.87 -6.58
N SER A 139 17.34 45.56 -6.73
CA SER A 139 18.02 45.67 -8.02
C SER A 139 18.59 44.33 -8.49
N THR A 140 19.19 43.55 -7.57
CA THR A 140 19.69 42.19 -7.87
C THR A 140 18.55 41.24 -8.24
N ILE A 141 17.39 41.33 -7.58
CA ILE A 141 16.19 40.57 -7.95
C ILE A 141 15.76 40.92 -9.38
N SER A 142 15.75 42.20 -9.76
CA SER A 142 15.40 42.64 -11.11
C SER A 142 16.39 42.14 -12.17
N ASP A 143 17.69 42.18 -11.88
CA ASP A 143 18.74 41.70 -12.79
C ASP A 143 18.64 40.19 -13.03
N LEU A 144 18.50 39.40 -11.95
CA LEU A 144 18.29 37.95 -12.03
C LEU A 144 16.97 37.59 -12.72
N THR A 145 15.91 38.39 -12.53
CA THR A 145 14.65 38.21 -13.25
C THR A 145 14.85 38.38 -14.76
N SER A 146 15.67 39.34 -15.17
CA SER A 146 15.98 39.60 -16.58
C SER A 146 16.87 38.50 -17.20
N GLU A 147 17.78 37.93 -16.42
CA GLU A 147 18.58 36.77 -16.83
C GLU A 147 17.71 35.52 -17.04
N ILE A 148 16.80 35.24 -16.11
CA ILE A 148 15.82 34.14 -16.21
C ILE A 148 14.89 34.34 -17.42
N GLU A 149 14.50 35.59 -17.70
CA GLU A 149 13.70 35.93 -18.87
C GLU A 149 14.42 35.60 -20.18
N SER A 150 15.71 35.96 -20.30
CA SER A 150 16.52 35.63 -21.48
C SER A 150 16.64 34.12 -21.71
N ILE A 151 16.85 33.32 -20.66
CA ILE A 151 16.94 31.86 -20.77
C ILE A 151 15.56 31.27 -21.15
N THR A 152 14.48 31.83 -20.60
CA THR A 152 13.11 31.42 -20.95
C THR A 152 12.80 31.70 -22.42
N ASP A 153 13.25 32.84 -22.96
CA ASP A 153 13.14 33.17 -24.39
C ASP A 153 13.86 32.12 -25.26
N GLU A 154 15.06 31.68 -24.86
CA GLU A 154 15.82 30.63 -25.57
C GLU A 154 15.08 29.27 -25.59
N PHE A 155 14.42 28.92 -24.48
CA PHE A 155 13.59 27.72 -24.42
C PHE A 155 12.35 27.81 -25.30
N GLU A 156 11.68 28.96 -25.34
CA GLU A 156 10.55 29.18 -26.24
C GLU A 156 10.97 29.07 -27.71
N ASN A 157 12.12 29.65 -28.08
CA ASN A 157 12.67 29.54 -29.42
C ASN A 157 13.02 28.10 -29.79
N THR A 158 13.69 27.36 -28.90
CA THR A 158 13.98 25.93 -29.12
C THR A 158 12.68 25.14 -29.30
N ALA A 159 11.69 25.34 -28.42
CA ALA A 159 10.39 24.67 -28.53
C ALA A 159 9.66 25.00 -29.85
N GLU A 160 9.77 26.24 -30.33
CA GLU A 160 9.21 26.64 -31.63
C GLU A 160 9.91 25.94 -32.80
N THR A 161 11.25 25.85 -32.80
CA THR A 161 11.99 25.12 -33.85
C THR A 161 11.69 23.62 -33.84
N GLU A 162 11.53 23.01 -32.67
CA GLU A 162 11.11 21.61 -32.55
C GLU A 162 9.69 21.41 -33.08
N ALA A 163 8.77 22.33 -32.76
CA ALA A 163 7.39 22.29 -33.26
C ALA A 163 7.33 22.43 -34.78
N GLU A 164 8.18 23.26 -35.39
CA GLU A 164 8.32 23.38 -36.84
C GLU A 164 8.81 22.08 -37.47
N SER A 165 9.84 21.45 -36.87
CA SER A 165 10.38 20.17 -37.35
C SER A 165 9.35 19.02 -37.28
N ALA A 166 8.46 19.05 -36.29
CA ALA A 166 7.39 18.06 -36.11
C ALA A 166 6.18 18.26 -37.03
N ARG A 167 6.10 19.41 -37.74
CA ARG A 167 4.94 19.78 -38.56
C ARG A 167 4.75 18.86 -39.77
N ASP A 168 5.84 18.47 -40.44
CA ASP A 168 5.79 17.55 -41.58
C ASP A 168 5.32 16.15 -41.16
N GLU A 169 5.77 15.69 -40.00
CA GLU A 169 5.31 14.43 -39.41
C GLU A 169 3.81 14.48 -39.06
N LEU A 170 3.35 15.59 -38.49
CA LEU A 170 1.94 15.81 -38.19
C LEU A 170 1.09 15.78 -39.46
N VAL A 171 1.51 16.44 -40.54
CA VAL A 171 0.79 16.42 -41.82
C VAL A 171 0.64 14.98 -42.33
N ALA A 172 1.68 14.16 -42.23
CA ALA A 172 1.62 12.75 -42.61
C ALA A 172 0.68 11.93 -41.71
N LEU A 173 0.65 12.21 -40.40
CA LEU A 173 -0.25 11.58 -39.44
C LEU A 173 -1.72 11.93 -39.70
N VAL A 174 -2.02 13.22 -39.90
CA VAL A 174 -3.38 13.72 -40.21
C VAL A 174 -3.89 13.15 -41.53
N LYS A 175 -3.03 13.08 -42.56
CA LYS A 175 -3.37 12.43 -43.82
C LYS A 175 -3.75 10.96 -43.62
N THR A 176 -2.92 10.22 -42.88
CA THR A 176 -3.18 8.80 -42.56
C THR A 176 -4.50 8.64 -41.79
N LEU A 177 -4.74 9.48 -40.78
CA LEU A 177 -5.98 9.47 -39.99
C LEU A 177 -7.23 9.68 -40.86
N ASN A 178 -7.18 10.66 -41.77
CA ASN A 178 -8.28 10.98 -42.67
C ASN A 178 -8.53 9.87 -43.71
N GLU A 179 -7.48 9.23 -44.21
CA GLU A 179 -7.59 8.07 -45.10
C GLU A 179 -8.21 6.87 -44.37
N SER A 180 -7.75 6.56 -43.16
CA SER A 180 -8.30 5.48 -42.34
C SER A 180 -9.75 5.73 -41.92
N LYS A 181 -10.12 6.99 -41.65
CA LYS A 181 -11.51 7.38 -41.38
C LYS A 181 -12.44 7.06 -42.56
N LYS A 182 -12.01 7.37 -43.80
CA LYS A 182 -12.78 7.03 -45.01
C LYS A 182 -12.87 5.52 -45.22
N LYS A 183 -11.79 4.79 -44.96
CA LYS A 183 -11.76 3.32 -45.11
C LYS A 183 -12.59 2.61 -44.04
N ALA A 184 -12.70 3.14 -42.83
CA ALA A 184 -13.44 2.51 -41.74
C ALA A 184 -14.91 2.22 -42.10
N GLU A 185 -15.51 3.02 -42.99
CA GLU A 185 -16.89 2.85 -43.47
C GLU A 185 -17.03 1.72 -44.51
N THR A 186 -15.99 1.41 -45.28
CA THR A 186 -16.03 0.44 -46.39
C THR A 186 -15.26 -0.85 -46.12
N ASP A 187 -14.17 -0.78 -45.36
CA ASP A 187 -13.25 -1.87 -45.03
C ASP A 187 -12.63 -1.62 -43.65
N ALA A 188 -13.29 -2.15 -42.62
CA ALA A 188 -12.90 -1.98 -41.23
C ALA A 188 -11.61 -2.73 -40.85
N GLU A 189 -11.24 -3.81 -41.55
CA GLU A 189 -10.01 -4.55 -41.25
C GLU A 189 -8.79 -3.77 -41.73
N THR A 190 -8.80 -3.29 -42.97
CA THR A 190 -7.73 -2.45 -43.50
C THR A 190 -7.62 -1.13 -42.73
N ALA A 191 -8.75 -0.53 -42.35
CA ALA A 191 -8.75 0.68 -41.52
C ALA A 191 -8.10 0.42 -40.15
N LEU A 192 -8.41 -0.70 -39.48
CA LEU A 192 -7.81 -1.04 -38.19
C LEU A 192 -6.29 -1.25 -38.27
N ASP A 193 -5.79 -1.84 -39.37
CA ASP A 193 -4.35 -1.99 -39.62
C ASP A 193 -3.63 -0.65 -39.77
N GLU A 194 -4.25 0.31 -40.45
CA GLU A 194 -3.70 1.66 -40.61
C GLU A 194 -3.73 2.45 -39.31
N LEU A 195 -4.82 2.33 -38.53
CA LEU A 195 -4.91 2.95 -37.20
C LEU A 195 -3.86 2.37 -36.24
N GLN A 196 -3.51 1.09 -36.35
CA GLN A 196 -2.40 0.52 -35.59
C GLN A 196 -1.05 1.17 -35.96
N LYS A 197 -0.79 1.35 -37.25
CA LYS A 197 0.43 2.03 -37.74
C LYS A 197 0.48 3.47 -37.25
N LEU A 198 -0.65 4.17 -37.26
CA LEU A 198 -0.76 5.52 -36.70
C LEU A 198 -0.48 5.53 -35.18
N GLY A 199 -1.01 4.56 -34.43
CA GLY A 199 -0.71 4.37 -33.01
C GLY A 199 0.78 4.16 -32.74
N THR A 200 1.50 3.43 -33.61
CA THR A 200 2.96 3.24 -33.46
C THR A 200 3.74 4.51 -33.71
N LYS A 201 3.35 5.34 -34.69
CA LYS A 201 4.02 6.61 -35.00
C LYS A 201 3.78 7.66 -33.91
N THR A 202 2.56 7.74 -33.39
CA THR A 202 2.20 8.62 -32.27
C THR A 202 2.69 8.12 -30.91
N ARG A 203 3.21 6.88 -30.84
CA ARG A 203 3.61 6.18 -29.60
C ARG A 203 2.50 6.15 -28.53
N TYR A 204 1.24 6.19 -28.94
CA TYR A 204 0.10 6.24 -28.03
C TYR A 204 -0.30 4.83 -27.55
N GLY A 205 0.22 4.45 -26.38
CA GLY A 205 0.04 3.12 -25.78
C GLY A 205 -1.41 2.66 -25.59
N PRO A 206 -2.35 3.49 -25.09
CA PRO A 206 -3.75 3.12 -24.95
C PRO A 206 -4.40 2.70 -26.28
N GLY A 207 -4.16 3.47 -27.35
CA GLY A 207 -4.66 3.15 -28.69
C GLY A 207 -4.10 1.85 -29.25
N LEU A 208 -2.80 1.57 -29.02
CA LEU A 208 -2.16 0.31 -29.43
C LEU A 208 -2.76 -0.91 -28.69
N ARG A 209 -2.99 -0.79 -27.38
CA ARG A 209 -3.63 -1.85 -26.59
C ARG A 209 -5.06 -2.11 -27.04
N ALA A 210 -5.83 -1.04 -27.26
CA ALA A 210 -7.21 -1.14 -27.73
C ALA A 210 -7.28 -1.81 -29.11
N THR A 211 -6.39 -1.44 -30.03
CA THR A 211 -6.29 -2.06 -31.36
C THR A 211 -5.94 -3.55 -31.27
N ALA A 212 -4.98 -3.93 -30.42
CA ALA A 212 -4.61 -5.33 -30.20
C ALA A 212 -5.76 -6.17 -29.62
N GLN A 213 -6.55 -5.60 -28.70
CA GLN A 213 -7.72 -6.26 -28.11
C GLN A 213 -8.83 -6.48 -29.14
N VAL A 214 -9.12 -5.49 -29.97
CA VAL A 214 -10.14 -5.58 -31.04
C VAL A 214 -9.74 -6.64 -32.08
N LYS A 215 -8.48 -6.64 -32.53
CA LYS A 215 -7.95 -7.67 -33.45
C LYS A 215 -8.02 -9.08 -32.84
N ARG A 216 -7.61 -9.22 -31.59
CA ARG A 216 -7.64 -10.50 -30.88
C ARG A 216 -9.08 -11.01 -30.71
N GLY A 217 -10.00 -10.14 -30.32
CA GLY A 217 -11.41 -10.47 -30.16
C GLY A 217 -12.06 -10.90 -31.48
N LYS A 218 -11.69 -10.27 -32.60
CA LYS A 218 -12.14 -10.66 -33.94
C LYS A 218 -11.58 -12.03 -34.37
N ARG A 219 -10.27 -12.23 -34.24
CA ARG A 219 -9.58 -13.49 -34.58
C ARG A 219 -10.09 -14.69 -33.78
N GLU A 220 -10.42 -14.49 -32.51
CA GLU A 220 -10.94 -15.53 -31.61
C GLU A 220 -12.46 -15.72 -31.73
N GLY A 221 -13.13 -15.02 -32.65
CA GLY A 221 -14.58 -15.13 -32.87
C GLY A 221 -15.44 -14.59 -31.73
N ARG A 222 -14.87 -13.83 -30.79
CA ARG A 222 -15.57 -13.21 -29.65
C ARG A 222 -16.35 -11.95 -30.03
N ILE A 223 -16.03 -11.37 -31.19
CA ILE A 223 -16.65 -10.15 -31.74
C ILE A 223 -17.16 -10.48 -33.14
N ASP A 224 -18.46 -10.32 -33.37
CA ASP A 224 -19.08 -10.48 -34.69
C ASP A 224 -18.72 -9.31 -35.64
N ASP A 225 -18.96 -9.47 -36.95
CA ASP A 225 -18.64 -8.46 -37.97
C ASP A 225 -19.31 -7.09 -37.73
N THR A 226 -20.57 -7.08 -37.27
CA THR A 226 -21.32 -5.84 -37.06
C THR A 226 -20.76 -5.05 -35.88
N ARG A 227 -20.44 -5.74 -34.79
CA ARG A 227 -19.81 -5.17 -33.60
C ARG A 227 -18.37 -4.76 -33.87
N PHE A 228 -17.63 -5.53 -34.67
CA PHE A 228 -16.28 -5.17 -35.09
C PHE A 228 -16.26 -3.86 -35.88
N HIS A 229 -17.13 -3.73 -36.88
CA HIS A 229 -17.25 -2.52 -37.69
C HIS A 229 -17.57 -1.29 -36.82
N LYS A 230 -18.52 -1.42 -35.89
CA LYS A 230 -18.88 -0.36 -34.93
C LYS A 230 -17.70 0.05 -34.05
N LEU A 231 -16.94 -0.91 -33.51
CA LEU A 231 -15.78 -0.63 -32.66
C LEU A 231 -14.66 0.09 -33.42
N VAL A 232 -14.46 -0.21 -34.70
CA VAL A 232 -13.46 0.49 -35.53
C VAL A 232 -13.87 1.94 -35.76
N ILE A 233 -15.13 2.19 -36.14
CA ILE A 233 -15.64 3.54 -36.43
C ILE A 233 -15.75 4.41 -35.17
N GLU A 234 -16.34 3.90 -34.09
CA GLU A 234 -16.62 4.73 -32.92
C GLU A 234 -15.42 4.80 -31.95
N ASN A 235 -14.79 3.65 -31.66
CA ASN A 235 -13.79 3.57 -30.60
C ASN A 235 -12.37 3.77 -31.14
N MET A 236 -11.98 3.07 -32.21
CA MET A 236 -10.59 3.13 -32.69
C MET A 236 -10.25 4.46 -33.34
N LEU A 237 -11.19 5.09 -34.07
CA LEU A 237 -11.00 6.46 -34.56
C LEU A 237 -10.88 7.47 -33.41
N THR A 238 -11.61 7.27 -32.31
CA THR A 238 -11.48 8.14 -31.13
C THR A 238 -10.11 7.98 -30.47
N GLU A 239 -9.61 6.75 -30.30
CA GLU A 239 -8.26 6.51 -29.76
C GLU A 239 -7.16 7.04 -30.71
N ALA A 240 -7.37 6.97 -32.03
CA ALA A 240 -6.43 7.53 -33.00
C ALA A 240 -6.40 9.07 -32.97
N ASN A 241 -7.55 9.74 -32.81
CA ASN A 241 -7.60 11.18 -32.57
C ASN A 241 -6.83 11.56 -31.30
N ARG A 242 -7.00 10.81 -30.19
CA ARG A 242 -6.22 11.03 -28.97
C ARG A 242 -4.72 10.86 -29.19
N GLY A 243 -4.32 9.85 -29.97
CA GLY A 243 -2.91 9.66 -30.33
C GLY A 243 -2.31 10.85 -31.08
N VAL A 244 -3.05 11.44 -32.03
CA VAL A 244 -2.61 12.65 -32.74
C VAL A 244 -2.59 13.87 -31.82
N ILE A 245 -3.58 14.03 -30.93
CA ILE A 245 -3.58 15.10 -29.92
C ILE A 245 -2.37 14.99 -29.00
N MET A 246 -2.04 13.78 -28.53
CA MET A 246 -0.85 13.54 -27.71
C MET A 246 0.45 13.82 -28.46
N PHE A 247 0.49 13.56 -29.77
CA PHE A 247 1.63 13.94 -30.60
C PHE A 247 1.77 15.46 -30.66
N VAL A 248 0.68 16.19 -30.93
CA VAL A 248 0.67 17.67 -30.93
C VAL A 248 1.12 18.22 -29.58
N LEU A 249 0.51 17.79 -28.48
CA LEU A 249 0.85 18.28 -27.14
C LEU A 249 2.26 17.86 -26.69
N GLY A 250 2.78 16.73 -27.19
CA GLY A 250 4.10 16.22 -26.83
C GLY A 250 5.25 16.77 -27.68
N LYS A 251 4.98 17.29 -28.89
CA LYS A 251 6.00 17.76 -29.84
C LYS A 251 5.87 19.21 -30.26
N MET A 252 4.70 19.81 -30.07
CA MET A 252 4.41 21.19 -30.46
C MET A 252 3.96 22.05 -29.25
N GLY A 253 4.11 21.50 -28.05
CA GLY A 253 3.81 22.15 -26.78
C GLY A 253 2.32 22.31 -26.48
N SER A 254 2.04 23.08 -25.44
CA SER A 254 0.69 23.37 -24.97
C SER A 254 -0.12 24.16 -26.01
N LYS A 255 -1.39 23.78 -26.23
CA LYS A 255 -2.26 24.38 -27.28
C LYS A 255 -3.72 24.45 -26.84
N THR A 256 -4.46 25.38 -27.43
CA THR A 256 -5.92 25.47 -27.26
C THR A 256 -6.67 24.46 -28.15
N VAL A 257 -7.94 24.21 -27.85
CA VAL A 257 -8.82 23.34 -28.67
C VAL A 257 -8.86 23.81 -30.14
N VAL A 258 -8.85 25.12 -30.37
CA VAL A 258 -8.92 25.71 -31.71
C VAL A 258 -7.62 25.44 -32.46
N GLN A 259 -6.48 25.70 -31.85
CA GLN A 259 -5.16 25.45 -32.45
C GLN A 259 -4.96 23.96 -32.78
N ILE A 260 -5.35 23.05 -31.88
CA ILE A 260 -5.29 21.61 -32.13
C ILE A 260 -6.24 21.22 -33.28
N GLY A 261 -7.44 21.81 -33.34
CA GLY A 261 -8.40 21.59 -34.43
C GLY A 261 -7.86 22.00 -35.80
N GLU A 262 -7.22 23.16 -35.88
CA GLU A 262 -6.56 23.65 -37.10
C GLU A 262 -5.42 22.72 -37.54
N LEU A 263 -4.56 22.34 -36.60
CA LEU A 263 -3.43 21.43 -36.82
C LEU A 263 -3.87 20.03 -37.28
N MET A 264 -4.97 19.52 -36.73
CA MET A 264 -5.53 18.21 -37.07
C MET A 264 -6.46 18.22 -38.29
N GLN A 265 -6.81 19.41 -38.82
CA GLN A 265 -7.90 19.57 -39.80
C GLN A 265 -9.21 18.94 -39.31
N ALA A 266 -9.48 19.05 -38.01
CA ALA A 266 -10.62 18.45 -37.33
C ALA A 266 -11.51 19.53 -36.70
N SER A 267 -12.81 19.23 -36.54
CA SER A 267 -13.71 20.17 -35.87
C SER A 267 -13.33 20.35 -34.40
N SER A 268 -13.49 21.56 -33.87
CA SER A 268 -13.25 21.85 -32.45
C SER A 268 -14.06 20.94 -31.53
N GLN A 269 -15.26 20.51 -31.93
CA GLN A 269 -16.08 19.56 -31.19
C GLN A 269 -15.42 18.16 -31.07
N THR A 270 -14.80 17.68 -32.15
CA THR A 270 -14.09 16.39 -32.16
C THR A 270 -12.90 16.43 -31.21
N VAL A 271 -12.13 17.53 -31.26
CA VAL A 271 -10.98 17.75 -30.40
C VAL A 271 -11.41 17.91 -28.94
N GLN A 272 -12.46 18.69 -28.67
CA GLN A 272 -12.99 18.88 -27.32
C GLN A 272 -13.49 17.56 -26.71
N ASN A 273 -14.23 16.75 -27.46
CA ASN A 273 -14.70 15.44 -26.97
C ASN A 273 -13.52 14.53 -26.63
N ALA A 274 -12.46 14.52 -27.45
CA ALA A 274 -11.26 13.75 -27.17
C ALA A 274 -10.55 14.29 -25.92
N LEU A 275 -10.32 15.60 -25.81
CA LEU A 275 -9.67 16.22 -24.64
C LEU A 275 -10.42 15.97 -23.33
N VAL A 276 -11.76 16.10 -23.31
CA VAL A 276 -12.56 15.82 -22.10
C VAL A 276 -12.32 14.39 -21.60
N THR A 277 -12.31 13.42 -22.52
CA THR A 277 -12.05 12.03 -22.16
C THR A 277 -10.59 11.77 -21.79
N MET A 278 -9.64 12.54 -22.32
CA MET A 278 -8.21 12.45 -21.96
C MET A 278 -7.95 13.03 -20.57
N ILE A 279 -8.64 14.11 -20.19
CA ILE A 279 -8.62 14.67 -18.83
C ILE A 279 -9.16 13.64 -17.83
N GLN A 280 -10.29 13.00 -18.14
CA GLN A 280 -10.84 11.92 -17.29
C GLN A 280 -9.87 10.73 -17.11
N ARG A 281 -8.97 10.52 -18.07
CA ARG A 281 -7.93 9.48 -18.02
C ARG A 281 -6.61 9.96 -17.40
N GLY A 282 -6.50 11.24 -17.02
CA GLY A 282 -5.26 11.83 -16.51
C GLY A 282 -4.14 11.94 -17.55
N GLU A 283 -4.47 11.99 -18.84
CA GLU A 283 -3.47 12.07 -19.92
C GLU A 283 -3.11 13.52 -20.29
N VAL A 284 -4.05 14.45 -20.09
CA VAL A 284 -3.97 15.87 -20.45
C VAL A 284 -4.57 16.70 -19.33
N GLU A 285 -4.00 17.88 -19.06
CA GLU A 285 -4.49 18.85 -18.08
C GLU A 285 -4.64 20.24 -18.70
N MET A 286 -5.41 21.09 -18.02
CA MET A 286 -5.53 22.50 -18.37
C MET A 286 -4.46 23.27 -17.58
N VAL A 287 -3.51 23.86 -18.29
CA VAL A 287 -2.34 24.52 -17.69
C VAL A 287 -2.51 26.03 -17.53
N GLY A 288 -3.42 26.65 -18.29
CA GLY A 288 -3.64 28.09 -18.25
C GLY A 288 -4.72 28.56 -19.23
N LEU A 289 -4.81 29.88 -19.40
CA LEU A 289 -5.69 30.54 -20.37
C LEU A 289 -4.83 31.35 -21.35
N ASP A 290 -5.14 31.26 -22.63
CA ASP A 290 -4.65 32.15 -23.69
C ASP A 290 -5.83 33.04 -24.10
N GLY A 291 -5.85 34.26 -23.58
CA GLY A 291 -7.06 35.10 -23.55
C GLY A 291 -8.17 34.44 -22.73
N ASP A 292 -9.31 34.15 -23.37
CA ASP A 292 -10.46 33.44 -22.77
C ASP A 292 -10.45 31.93 -23.08
N ALA A 293 -9.46 31.43 -23.83
CA ALA A 293 -9.43 30.05 -24.29
C ALA A 293 -8.55 29.17 -23.38
N PRO A 294 -9.05 28.00 -22.91
CA PRO A 294 -8.24 27.08 -22.11
C PRO A 294 -7.12 26.45 -22.95
N VAL A 295 -5.91 26.50 -22.39
CA VAL A 295 -4.71 25.87 -22.94
C VAL A 295 -4.51 24.51 -22.29
N PHE A 296 -4.35 23.50 -23.13
CA PHE A 296 -4.15 22.12 -22.71
C PHE A 296 -2.70 21.71 -22.90
N SER A 297 -2.17 20.96 -21.95
CA SER A 297 -0.86 20.34 -22.03
C SER A 297 -0.94 18.87 -21.63
N LYS A 298 0.06 18.09 -22.06
CA LYS A 298 0.20 16.72 -21.60
C LYS A 298 0.48 16.73 -20.09
N VAL A 299 -0.17 15.84 -19.34
CA VAL A 299 0.17 15.66 -17.92
C VAL A 299 1.61 15.18 -17.82
N LEU A 300 2.46 15.99 -17.20
CA LEU A 300 3.84 15.64 -16.93
C LEU A 300 3.92 14.84 -15.62
N PRO A 301 4.78 13.81 -15.54
CA PRO A 301 4.95 13.04 -14.31
C PRO A 301 5.59 13.86 -13.18
N LYS A 302 6.26 14.97 -13.52
CA LYS A 302 6.93 15.87 -12.59
C LYS A 302 6.95 17.28 -13.21
N THR A 303 6.52 18.30 -12.47
CA THR A 303 6.80 19.71 -12.80
C THR A 303 8.28 19.99 -12.59
N PRO A 304 8.97 20.68 -13.51
CA PRO A 304 10.38 21.03 -13.35
C PRO A 304 10.64 21.76 -12.04
N ASN A 305 11.75 21.44 -11.37
CA ASN A 305 12.09 22.05 -10.09
C ASN A 305 12.19 23.60 -10.18
N PRO A 306 12.78 24.19 -11.24
CA PRO A 306 12.84 25.65 -11.37
C PRO A 306 11.45 26.31 -11.42
N THR A 307 10.42 25.68 -12.00
CA THR A 307 9.05 26.23 -12.01
C THR A 307 8.47 26.30 -10.59
N LEU A 308 8.76 25.29 -9.76
CA LEU A 308 8.30 25.22 -8.37
C LEU A 308 9.02 26.26 -7.51
N VAL A 309 10.33 26.40 -7.68
CA VAL A 309 11.15 27.41 -6.98
C VAL A 309 10.68 28.82 -7.34
N LEU A 310 10.44 29.11 -8.63
CA LEU A 310 9.93 30.42 -9.06
C LEU A 310 8.56 30.74 -8.46
N LYS A 311 7.67 29.75 -8.32
CA LYS A 311 6.38 29.92 -7.66
C LYS A 311 6.52 30.32 -6.19
N ILE A 312 7.50 29.73 -5.49
CA ILE A 312 7.81 30.08 -4.09
C ILE A 312 8.36 31.50 -4.03
N ILE A 313 9.30 31.85 -4.91
CA ILE A 313 9.87 33.19 -5.03
C ILE A 313 8.77 34.24 -5.26
N VAL A 314 7.84 34.02 -6.19
CA VAL A 314 6.70 34.92 -6.45
C VAL A 314 5.85 35.13 -5.19
N GLN A 315 5.66 34.08 -4.37
CA GLN A 315 4.90 34.18 -3.13
C GLN A 315 5.67 34.98 -2.06
N GLN A 316 6.98 34.76 -1.92
CA GLN A 316 7.84 35.48 -0.98
C GLN A 316 7.97 36.96 -1.35
N VAL A 317 8.23 37.27 -2.62
CA VAL A 317 8.29 38.65 -3.12
C VAL A 317 6.95 39.37 -2.91
N ARG A 318 5.80 38.68 -3.08
CA ARG A 318 4.49 39.24 -2.74
C ARG A 318 4.33 39.54 -1.25
N GLY A 319 4.99 38.78 -0.37
CA GLY A 319 5.09 39.07 1.06
C GLY A 319 5.92 40.33 1.32
N ILE A 320 7.12 40.40 0.74
CA ILE A 320 8.04 41.55 0.84
C ILE A 320 7.37 42.85 0.36
N VAL A 321 6.67 42.81 -0.78
CA VAL A 321 5.94 43.96 -1.34
C VAL A 321 4.92 44.52 -0.34
N LYS A 322 4.26 43.67 0.45
CA LYS A 322 3.26 44.11 1.43
C LYS A 322 3.88 44.76 2.67
N SER A 323 5.15 44.48 2.97
CA SER A 323 5.87 45.02 4.12
C SER A 323 6.69 46.27 3.80
N LEU A 324 6.82 46.64 2.51
CA LEU A 324 7.57 47.82 2.07
C LEU A 324 6.64 49.02 1.86
N GLU A 325 7.14 50.22 2.16
CA GLU A 325 6.49 51.51 1.89
C GLU A 325 7.23 52.28 0.76
N ASP A 326 6.54 53.22 0.11
CA ASP A 326 7.08 54.16 -0.90
C ASP A 326 7.78 53.54 -2.13
N ASP A 327 8.83 54.18 -2.68
CA ASP A 327 9.47 53.85 -3.97
C ASP A 327 10.04 52.42 -4.04
N ALA A 328 10.39 51.82 -2.89
CA ALA A 328 10.83 50.43 -2.79
C ALA A 328 9.69 49.44 -3.08
N ALA A 329 8.46 49.74 -2.63
CA ALA A 329 7.28 48.93 -2.92
C ALA A 329 6.91 48.97 -4.41
N LYS A 330 7.14 50.10 -5.08
CA LYS A 330 6.92 50.22 -6.53
C LYS A 330 7.88 49.34 -7.33
N THR A 331 9.16 49.39 -7.00
CA THR A 331 10.21 48.59 -7.65
C THR A 331 9.99 47.09 -7.41
N ALA A 332 9.59 46.72 -6.19
CA ALA A 332 9.26 45.33 -5.84
C ALA A 332 8.00 44.81 -6.57
N ASN A 333 6.99 45.66 -6.78
CA ASN A 333 5.81 45.30 -7.59
C ASN A 333 6.16 45.08 -9.07
N GLU A 334 7.00 45.93 -9.65
CA GLU A 334 7.46 45.76 -11.05
C GLU A 334 8.21 44.44 -11.24
N SER A 335 9.06 44.06 -10.29
CA SER A 335 9.72 42.74 -10.28
C SER A 335 8.73 41.59 -10.07
N LEU A 336 7.73 41.77 -9.20
CA LEU A 336 6.70 40.76 -8.94
C LEU A 336 5.86 40.47 -10.20
N ASP A 337 5.47 41.49 -10.95
CA ASP A 337 4.69 41.34 -12.18
C ASP A 337 5.48 40.58 -13.26
N LYS A 338 6.78 40.90 -13.41
CA LYS A 338 7.69 40.17 -14.32
C LYS A 338 7.84 38.70 -13.91
N LEU A 339 8.06 38.43 -12.62
CA LEU A 339 8.18 37.06 -12.11
C LEU A 339 6.89 36.26 -12.28
N GLN A 340 5.71 36.90 -12.15
CA GLN A 340 4.42 36.26 -12.43
C GLN A 340 4.26 35.92 -13.92
N ALA A 341 4.66 36.83 -14.82
CA ALA A 341 4.64 36.58 -16.25
C ALA A 341 5.57 35.41 -16.62
N LEU A 342 6.79 35.38 -16.08
CA LEU A 342 7.74 34.27 -16.28
C LEU A 342 7.21 32.95 -15.75
N LEU A 343 6.53 32.95 -14.59
CA LEU A 343 5.91 31.75 -14.04
C LEU A 343 4.84 31.18 -14.97
N GLU A 344 4.00 32.02 -15.57
CA GLU A 344 3.01 31.56 -16.54
C GLU A 344 3.66 31.02 -17.83
N ARG A 345 4.71 31.68 -18.32
CA ARG A 345 5.48 31.22 -19.50
C ARG A 345 6.11 29.84 -19.28
N LEU A 346 6.78 29.63 -18.14
CA LEU A 346 7.38 28.33 -17.79
C LEU A 346 6.33 27.22 -17.59
N LYS A 347 5.14 27.55 -17.06
CA LYS A 347 4.02 26.59 -16.99
C LYS A 347 3.51 26.18 -18.36
N ILE A 348 3.46 27.12 -19.31
CA ILE A 348 3.04 26.86 -20.68
C ILE A 348 4.07 25.98 -21.40
N LEU A 349 5.36 26.23 -21.21
CA LEU A 349 6.46 25.40 -21.72
C LEU A 349 6.38 23.98 -21.17
N GLY A 350 6.17 23.84 -19.86
CA GLY A 350 5.97 22.56 -19.17
C GLY A 350 7.25 21.72 -19.04
N ALA A 351 7.90 21.37 -20.15
CA ALA A 351 9.14 20.59 -20.17
C ALA A 351 10.26 21.39 -20.86
N TYR A 352 11.39 21.53 -20.16
CA TYR A 352 12.58 22.26 -20.61
C TYR A 352 13.81 21.76 -19.83
N ASP A 353 15.02 22.13 -20.25
CA ASP A 353 16.24 21.75 -19.55
C ASP A 353 16.37 22.51 -18.23
N GLU A 354 16.37 21.78 -17.10
CA GLU A 354 16.44 22.39 -15.77
C GLU A 354 17.82 22.99 -15.46
N THR A 355 18.88 22.54 -16.15
CA THR A 355 20.27 22.86 -15.79
C THR A 355 20.57 24.36 -15.97
N GLU A 356 20.16 24.95 -17.09
CA GLU A 356 20.43 26.36 -17.41
C GLU A 356 19.68 27.34 -16.49
N LEU A 357 18.49 26.95 -16.00
CA LEU A 357 17.73 27.75 -15.03
C LEU A 357 18.13 27.51 -13.57
N SER A 358 18.80 26.41 -13.25
CA SER A 358 19.04 26.01 -11.86
C SER A 358 19.89 27.03 -11.08
N GLU A 359 20.99 27.50 -11.66
CA GLU A 359 21.90 28.47 -11.04
C GLU A 359 21.25 29.85 -10.82
N PRO A 360 20.67 30.52 -11.84
CA PRO A 360 20.03 31.82 -11.63
C PRO A 360 18.80 31.71 -10.72
N MET A 361 18.06 30.61 -10.74
CA MET A 361 16.90 30.40 -9.87
C MET A 361 17.29 30.18 -8.40
N ASN A 362 18.40 29.47 -8.14
CA ASN A 362 18.93 29.32 -6.78
C ASN A 362 19.47 30.66 -6.24
N LYS A 363 20.22 31.41 -7.07
CA LYS A 363 20.68 32.76 -6.71
C LYS A 363 19.52 33.70 -6.40
N LEU A 364 18.46 33.66 -7.22
CA LEU A 364 17.26 34.46 -7.00
C LEU A 364 16.56 34.05 -5.70
N ARG A 365 16.46 32.75 -5.42
CA ARG A 365 15.92 32.23 -4.16
C ARG A 365 16.72 32.72 -2.97
N GLU A 366 18.04 32.54 -2.96
CA GLU A 366 18.92 32.99 -1.86
C GLU A 366 18.80 34.50 -1.62
N THR A 367 18.71 35.28 -2.69
CA THR A 367 18.54 36.74 -2.63
C THR A 367 17.18 37.11 -2.02
N VAL A 368 16.11 36.40 -2.39
CA VAL A 368 14.76 36.63 -1.87
C VAL A 368 14.60 36.13 -0.44
N ASP A 369 15.23 35.02 -0.08
CA ASP A 369 15.27 34.49 1.29
C ASP A 369 15.98 35.50 2.21
N SER A 370 17.14 36.02 1.78
CA SER A 370 17.87 37.08 2.51
C SER A 370 17.08 38.37 2.65
N ALA A 371 16.37 38.79 1.58
CA ALA A 371 15.49 39.96 1.61
C ALA A 371 14.28 39.75 2.56
N THR A 372 13.74 38.54 2.59
CA THR A 372 12.63 38.17 3.48
C THR A 372 13.11 38.19 4.92
N GLU A 373 14.28 37.64 5.21
CA GLU A 373 14.89 37.65 6.54
C GLU A 373 15.21 39.08 7.02
N ALA A 374 15.74 39.94 6.15
CA ALA A 374 15.94 41.37 6.43
C ALA A 374 14.62 42.09 6.75
N ALA A 375 13.57 41.84 5.97
CA ALA A 375 12.26 42.41 6.21
C ALA A 375 11.67 41.94 7.55
N LEU A 376 11.90 40.68 7.93
CA LEU A 376 11.42 40.10 9.19
C LEU A 376 12.20 40.58 10.43
N THR A 377 13.52 40.75 10.31
CA THR A 377 14.40 41.20 11.41
C THR A 377 14.26 42.68 11.75
N SER A 378 13.69 43.48 10.84
CA SER A 378 13.34 44.89 11.12
C SER A 378 12.18 45.08 12.12
N GLN A 379 11.53 44.00 12.57
CA GLN A 379 10.45 44.00 13.56
C GLN A 379 10.88 43.29 14.87
N THR A 380 10.60 43.91 16.02
CA THR A 380 11.16 43.65 17.37
C THR A 380 11.08 42.21 17.91
N SER A 381 12.04 41.88 18.80
CA SER A 381 12.62 40.55 19.09
C SER A 381 11.78 39.48 19.82
N ASP A 382 10.68 39.80 20.51
CA ASP A 382 9.79 38.77 21.13
C ASP A 382 8.61 38.40 20.21
N ASP A 383 8.26 39.31 19.30
CA ASP A 383 7.23 39.07 18.29
C ASP A 383 7.83 38.29 17.11
N THR A 384 9.15 38.27 16.91
CA THR A 384 9.79 37.74 15.69
C THR A 384 9.75 36.21 15.59
N GLU A 385 9.98 35.46 16.68
CA GLU A 385 9.82 34.00 16.66
C GLU A 385 8.36 33.59 16.52
N ASN A 386 7.46 34.27 17.23
CA ASN A 386 6.02 34.03 17.12
C ASN A 386 5.49 34.43 15.73
N LEU A 387 5.96 35.53 15.13
CA LEU A 387 5.63 35.92 13.76
C LEU A 387 6.25 34.96 12.76
N LYS A 388 7.49 34.50 12.96
CA LYS A 388 8.13 33.51 12.07
C LYS A 388 7.36 32.19 12.11
N LEU A 389 6.94 31.75 13.28
CA LEU A 389 6.09 30.57 13.48
C LEU A 389 4.70 30.78 12.85
N LEU A 390 4.08 31.96 13.03
CA LEU A 390 2.76 32.31 12.47
C LEU A 390 2.79 32.49 10.94
N ILE A 391 3.85 33.08 10.40
CA ILE A 391 4.07 33.26 8.96
C ILE A 391 4.34 31.90 8.33
N SER A 392 5.20 31.08 8.92
CA SER A 392 5.45 29.71 8.46
C SER A 392 4.18 28.87 8.54
N ALA A 393 3.41 28.99 9.63
CA ALA A 393 2.11 28.34 9.78
C ALA A 393 1.09 28.84 8.75
N GLY A 394 1.12 30.14 8.44
CA GLY A 394 0.33 30.77 7.40
C GLY A 394 0.70 30.28 6.00
N LEU A 395 1.99 30.14 5.70
CA LEU A 395 2.49 29.59 4.44
C LEU A 395 2.12 28.11 4.28
N GLU A 396 2.26 27.31 5.35
CA GLU A 396 1.83 25.92 5.38
C GLU A 396 0.30 25.82 5.20
N ALA A 397 -0.47 26.68 5.85
CA ALA A 397 -1.92 26.77 5.67
C ALA A 397 -2.31 27.19 4.24
N PHE A 398 -1.54 28.07 3.61
CA PHE A 398 -1.76 28.55 2.24
C PHE A 398 -1.35 27.53 1.17
N ALA A 399 -0.31 26.74 1.44
CA ALA A 399 0.11 25.62 0.60
C ALA A 399 -0.98 24.53 0.53
N ARG A 400 -1.84 24.44 1.55
CA ARG A 400 -2.96 23.50 1.56
C ARG A 400 -4.08 23.95 0.60
N PHE A 401 -4.45 23.01 -0.27
CA PHE A 401 -5.47 23.16 -1.31
C PHE A 401 -6.79 23.79 -0.84
N ARG A 402 -7.18 23.55 0.42
CA ARG A 402 -8.47 24.03 0.95
C ARG A 402 -8.49 25.54 1.17
N LEU A 403 -7.45 26.13 1.77
CA LEU A 403 -7.40 27.59 2.00
C LEU A 403 -7.37 28.33 0.65
N LYS A 404 -6.61 27.79 -0.30
CA LYS A 404 -6.54 28.26 -1.68
C LYS A 404 -7.91 28.23 -2.37
N ILE A 405 -8.64 27.12 -2.35
CA ILE A 405 -9.99 27.05 -2.92
C ILE A 405 -10.92 28.05 -2.25
N THR A 406 -10.88 28.13 -0.92
CA THR A 406 -11.78 28.97 -0.16
C THR A 406 -11.57 30.45 -0.46
N LEU A 407 -10.31 30.89 -0.62
CA LEU A 407 -9.98 32.26 -1.01
C LEU A 407 -10.25 32.55 -2.50
N GLU A 408 -10.02 31.58 -3.40
CA GLU A 408 -10.24 31.76 -4.85
C GLU A 408 -11.71 31.64 -5.27
N LYS A 409 -12.48 30.73 -4.64
CA LYS A 409 -13.89 30.47 -4.97
C LYS A 409 -14.89 31.08 -4.00
N GLY A 410 -14.45 31.45 -2.80
CA GLY A 410 -15.31 32.04 -1.78
C GLY A 410 -15.95 33.38 -2.19
N PRO A 411 -15.23 34.31 -2.84
CA PRO A 411 -15.83 35.54 -3.37
C PRO A 411 -16.96 35.28 -4.37
N ASN A 412 -16.89 34.18 -5.14
CA ASN A 412 -17.95 33.78 -6.07
C ASN A 412 -19.21 33.24 -5.38
N LEU A 413 -19.12 32.77 -4.12
CA LEU A 413 -20.27 32.31 -3.33
C LEU A 413 -21.04 33.48 -2.70
N VAL A 414 -20.39 34.64 -2.53
CA VAL A 414 -21.00 35.87 -2.02
C VAL A 414 -21.52 36.75 -3.17
N SER A 415 -20.76 36.83 -4.28
CA SER A 415 -21.11 37.65 -5.45
C SER A 415 -22.02 36.94 -6.45
N GLY A 416 -21.80 35.63 -6.69
CA GLY A 416 -22.56 34.80 -7.60
C GLY A 416 -23.76 34.12 -6.93
N THR A 417 -24.77 33.78 -7.72
CA THR A 417 -25.90 32.94 -7.29
C THR A 417 -25.47 31.47 -7.30
N ASN A 418 -25.72 30.74 -6.22
CA ASN A 418 -25.53 29.29 -6.21
C ASN A 418 -26.52 28.59 -7.18
N VAL A 419 -26.41 27.27 -7.34
CA VAL A 419 -27.29 26.46 -8.22
C VAL A 419 -28.78 26.56 -7.85
N TYR A 420 -29.09 27.09 -6.66
CA TYR A 420 -30.42 27.31 -6.11
C TYR A 420 -30.86 28.79 -6.12
N GLY A 421 -30.05 29.71 -6.66
CA GLY A 421 -30.37 31.14 -6.75
C GLY A 421 -30.11 31.97 -5.48
N GLU A 422 -29.55 31.37 -4.42
CA GLU A 422 -29.30 32.04 -3.14
C GLU A 422 -27.86 32.58 -3.08
N LYS A 423 -27.68 33.70 -2.37
CA LYS A 423 -26.39 34.32 -2.06
C LYS A 423 -26.07 34.10 -0.60
N LEU A 424 -24.81 33.79 -0.29
CA LEU A 424 -24.38 33.73 1.10
C LEU A 424 -24.36 35.14 1.69
N ASP A 425 -24.86 35.28 2.92
CA ASP A 425 -24.79 36.53 3.67
C ASP A 425 -23.32 36.92 3.90
N PRO A 426 -22.89 38.13 3.50
CA PRO A 426 -21.50 38.57 3.62
C PRO A 426 -20.95 38.51 5.05
N GLU A 427 -21.76 38.85 6.07
CA GLU A 427 -21.32 38.84 7.47
C GLU A 427 -21.13 37.40 7.99
N PHE A 428 -22.06 36.51 7.66
CA PHE A 428 -21.93 35.09 7.97
C PHE A 428 -20.74 34.44 7.25
N TYR A 429 -20.49 34.82 5.99
CA TYR A 429 -19.32 34.38 5.24
C TYR A 429 -18.03 34.86 5.91
N GLN A 430 -17.94 36.12 6.29
CA GLN A 430 -16.76 36.68 6.95
C GLN A 430 -16.47 35.98 8.28
N THR A 431 -17.49 35.77 9.11
CA THR A 431 -17.36 35.03 10.38
C THR A 431 -16.91 33.59 10.16
N MET A 432 -17.46 32.91 9.14
CA MET A 432 -17.06 31.56 8.76
C MET A 432 -15.60 31.53 8.27
N MET A 433 -15.17 32.54 7.52
CA MET A 433 -13.80 32.66 7.01
C MET A 433 -12.81 32.93 8.12
N ASP A 434 -13.10 33.84 9.04
CA ASP A 434 -12.23 34.14 10.18
C ASP A 434 -12.01 32.89 11.03
N THR A 435 -13.10 32.17 11.32
CA THR A 435 -13.04 30.89 12.04
C THR A 435 -12.24 29.85 11.24
N TYR A 436 -12.40 29.78 9.93
CA TYR A 436 -11.70 28.83 9.07
C TYR A 436 -10.20 29.11 8.99
N LEU A 437 -9.82 30.37 8.84
CA LEU A 437 -8.44 30.85 8.81
C LEU A 437 -7.72 30.56 10.12
N GLU A 438 -8.36 30.88 11.26
CA GLU A 438 -7.84 30.58 12.59
C GLU A 438 -7.58 29.07 12.74
N ASN A 439 -8.56 28.23 12.34
CA ASN A 439 -8.42 26.78 12.40
C ASN A 439 -7.30 26.21 11.50
N GLU A 440 -7.02 26.83 10.35
CA GLU A 440 -5.94 26.39 9.46
C GLU A 440 -4.57 26.89 9.94
N LEU A 441 -4.50 28.10 10.49
CA LEU A 441 -3.31 28.63 11.16
C LEU A 441 -2.90 27.72 12.31
N GLU A 442 -3.82 27.40 13.22
CA GLU A 442 -3.58 26.48 14.35
C GLU A 442 -3.05 25.12 13.87
N ARG A 443 -3.58 24.58 12.76
CA ARG A 443 -3.06 23.33 12.16
C ARG A 443 -1.71 23.49 11.48
N GLY A 444 -1.42 24.66 10.91
CA GLY A 444 -0.12 24.99 10.35
C GLY A 444 0.93 24.99 11.46
N THR A 445 0.63 25.67 12.57
CA THR A 445 1.50 25.75 13.76
C THR A 445 1.78 24.38 14.35
N ILE A 446 0.75 23.54 14.51
CA ILE A 446 0.94 22.17 15.02
C ILE A 446 1.85 21.34 14.11
N LEU A 447 1.69 21.41 12.77
CA LEU A 447 2.56 20.65 11.87
C LEU A 447 4.01 21.10 11.93
N ILE A 448 4.26 22.41 12.01
CA ILE A 448 5.63 22.95 12.08
C ILE A 448 6.30 22.50 13.36
N LEU A 449 5.61 22.60 14.49
CA LEU A 449 6.14 22.14 15.77
C LEU A 449 6.47 20.65 15.75
N ILE A 450 5.62 19.82 15.15
CA ILE A 450 5.90 18.38 15.00
C ILE A 450 7.09 18.15 14.05
N ARG A 451 7.22 18.91 12.95
CA ARG A 451 8.37 18.79 12.03
C ARG A 451 9.70 19.21 12.65
N GLU A 452 9.71 20.27 13.44
CA GLU A 452 10.93 20.83 14.03
C GLU A 452 11.38 20.06 15.28
N LEU A 453 10.42 19.58 16.07
CA LEU A 453 10.70 18.97 17.39
C LEU A 453 10.53 17.45 17.39
N GLY A 454 10.03 16.86 16.30
CA GLY A 454 9.70 15.45 16.17
C GLY A 454 8.32 15.10 16.72
N ALA A 455 8.07 13.81 16.94
CA ALA A 455 6.76 13.33 17.39
C ALA A 455 6.36 13.93 18.76
N LEU A 456 5.18 14.57 18.82
CA LEU A 456 4.69 15.25 20.02
C LEU A 456 3.33 14.71 20.48
N THR A 457 3.06 14.82 21.79
CA THR A 457 1.75 14.50 22.36
C THR A 457 0.81 15.70 22.34
N THR A 458 -0.50 15.44 22.56
CA THR A 458 -1.49 16.52 22.74
C THR A 458 -1.16 17.45 23.90
N HIS A 459 -0.49 16.94 24.95
CA HIS A 459 -0.12 17.72 26.12
C HIS A 459 1.03 18.68 25.78
N ASP A 460 2.08 18.15 25.14
CA ASP A 460 3.26 18.94 24.76
C ASP A 460 2.90 20.07 23.78
N LEU A 461 1.99 19.77 22.85
CA LEU A 461 1.47 20.77 21.91
C LEU A 461 0.62 21.84 22.62
N ALA A 462 -0.15 21.48 23.64
CA ALA A 462 -0.97 22.45 24.39
C ALA A 462 -0.12 23.42 25.20
N GLU A 463 0.93 22.91 25.84
CA GLU A 463 1.87 23.72 26.61
C GLU A 463 2.63 24.70 25.72
N ARG A 464 3.04 24.28 24.52
CA ARG A 464 3.85 25.10 23.61
C ARG A 464 3.06 26.10 22.76
N THR A 465 1.82 25.77 22.40
CA THR A 465 1.00 26.64 21.52
C THR A 465 0.04 27.55 22.29
N SER A 466 -0.12 27.34 23.61
CA SER A 466 -1.20 27.96 24.41
C SER A 466 -2.62 27.67 23.90
N ILE A 467 -2.79 26.73 22.95
CA ILE A 467 -4.09 26.29 22.45
C ILE A 467 -4.65 25.25 23.43
N PRO A 468 -5.96 25.31 23.79
CA PRO A 468 -6.58 24.31 24.66
C PRO A 468 -6.40 22.88 24.14
N GLN A 469 -6.07 21.96 25.04
CA GLN A 469 -5.75 20.56 24.69
C GLN A 469 -6.90 19.86 23.94
N ASP A 470 -8.16 20.17 24.26
CA ASP A 470 -9.33 19.63 23.56
C ASP A 470 -9.45 20.15 22.12
N ARG A 471 -9.03 21.40 21.88
CA ARG A 471 -8.97 22.00 20.54
C ARG A 471 -7.84 21.37 19.74
N ILE A 472 -6.63 21.23 20.31
CA ILE A 472 -5.50 20.54 19.69
C ILE A 472 -5.86 19.10 19.31
N LEU A 473 -6.51 18.34 20.20
CA LEU A 473 -6.93 16.97 19.90
C LEU A 473 -7.87 16.93 18.69
N ARG A 474 -8.81 17.87 18.57
CA ARG A 474 -9.68 17.95 17.37
C ARG A 474 -8.89 18.25 16.10
N HIS A 475 -7.88 19.12 16.17
CA HIS A 475 -6.99 19.39 15.03
C HIS A 475 -6.17 18.14 14.65
N LEU A 476 -5.55 17.47 15.61
CA LEU A 476 -4.77 16.24 15.40
C LEU A 476 -5.61 15.11 14.81
N LEU A 477 -6.82 14.86 15.33
CA LEU A 477 -7.73 13.85 14.79
C LEU A 477 -8.13 14.15 13.35
N ARG A 478 -8.37 15.43 13.03
CA ARG A 478 -8.70 15.86 11.68
C ARG A 478 -7.50 15.75 10.74
N MET A 479 -6.31 16.16 11.16
CA MET A 479 -5.07 16.03 10.38
C MET A 479 -4.69 14.57 10.15
N LYS A 480 -4.89 13.69 11.14
CA LYS A 480 -4.72 12.25 10.98
C LYS A 480 -5.70 11.65 9.98
N ARG A 481 -6.98 12.04 10.03
CA ARG A 481 -7.99 11.60 9.05
C ARG A 481 -7.65 12.05 7.63
N ASP A 482 -7.05 13.24 7.52
CA ASP A 482 -6.60 13.81 6.25
C ASP A 482 -5.18 13.30 5.87
N GLU A 483 -4.68 12.25 6.54
CA GLU A 483 -3.39 11.54 6.31
C GLU A 483 -2.12 12.42 6.45
N LEU A 484 -2.23 13.56 7.12
CA LEU A 484 -1.11 14.48 7.38
C LEU A 484 -0.27 14.08 8.59
N LEU A 485 -0.74 13.13 9.40
CA LEU A 485 -0.08 12.66 10.61
C LEU A 485 -0.11 11.15 10.72
N THR A 486 0.97 10.56 11.21
CA THR A 486 1.12 9.16 11.59
C THR A 486 1.16 9.01 13.11
N LEU A 487 0.90 7.81 13.60
CA LEU A 487 1.08 7.47 15.02
C LEU A 487 2.38 6.70 15.19
N THR A 488 3.28 7.22 16.01
CA THR A 488 4.60 6.61 16.27
C THR A 488 4.67 5.86 17.58
N GLY A 489 3.74 6.09 18.51
CA GLY A 489 3.68 5.36 19.78
C GLY A 489 2.83 6.02 20.86
N GLU A 490 3.11 5.68 22.11
CA GLU A 490 2.47 6.25 23.30
C GLU A 490 3.53 6.69 24.31
N SER A 491 3.38 7.90 24.85
CA SER A 491 4.22 8.45 25.92
C SER A 491 3.31 8.92 27.05
N HIS A 492 3.55 8.44 28.28
CA HIS A 492 2.82 8.85 29.49
C HIS A 492 1.27 8.75 29.39
N GLY A 493 0.73 7.78 28.66
CA GLY A 493 -0.73 7.65 28.47
C GLY A 493 -1.31 8.44 27.28
N TYR A 494 -0.46 9.17 26.55
CA TYR A 494 -0.86 10.00 25.41
C TYR A 494 -0.23 9.49 24.10
N MET A 495 -1.00 9.51 23.03
CA MET A 495 -0.54 9.14 21.69
C MET A 495 0.46 10.17 21.14
N LEU A 496 1.55 9.69 20.56
CA LEU A 496 2.54 10.48 19.82
C LEU A 496 2.09 10.62 18.36
N TYR A 497 2.07 11.86 17.87
CA TYR A 497 1.73 12.19 16.49
C TYR A 497 2.98 12.71 15.77
N ASP A 498 3.21 12.20 14.56
CA ASP A 498 4.35 12.58 13.73
C ASP A 498 3.90 12.93 12.29
N VAL A 499 4.73 13.64 11.53
CA VAL A 499 4.45 13.98 10.12
C VAL A 499 5.10 12.95 9.20
N PRO A 500 4.36 12.34 8.25
CA PRO A 500 4.94 11.42 7.29
C PRO A 500 5.91 12.17 6.36
N ARG A 501 7.21 11.90 6.51
CA ARG A 501 8.29 12.37 5.66
C ARG A 501 8.91 11.19 4.90
N THR A 502 9.36 11.42 3.67
CA THR A 502 10.28 10.51 2.99
C THR A 502 11.68 10.75 3.54
N PRO A 503 12.28 9.80 4.28
CA PRO A 503 13.63 9.99 4.81
C PRO A 503 14.64 10.18 3.66
N SER A 504 15.70 10.94 3.90
CA SER A 504 16.80 11.08 2.94
C SER A 504 17.54 9.75 2.73
N GLU A 505 18.28 9.61 1.64
CA GLU A 505 19.10 8.42 1.40
C GLU A 505 20.10 8.19 2.54
N ALA A 506 20.69 9.26 3.07
CA ALA A 506 21.55 9.25 4.26
C ALA A 506 20.82 8.73 5.51
N GLU A 507 19.60 9.21 5.77
CA GLU A 507 18.76 8.78 6.90
C GLU A 507 18.42 7.28 6.80
N ILE A 508 18.02 6.81 5.61
CA ILE A 508 17.72 5.39 5.36
C ILE A 508 18.98 4.53 5.55
N THR A 509 20.12 4.97 5.02
CA THR A 509 21.39 4.24 5.10
C THR A 509 21.86 4.09 6.54
N ILE A 510 21.84 5.17 7.34
CA ILE A 510 22.25 5.14 8.74
C ILE A 510 21.29 4.29 9.58
N GLN A 511 19.98 4.48 9.41
CA GLN A 511 18.97 3.68 10.13
C GLN A 511 19.11 2.19 9.81
N THR A 512 19.26 1.85 8.52
CA THR A 512 19.45 0.46 8.08
C THR A 512 20.73 -0.13 8.67
N ALA A 513 21.82 0.64 8.70
CA ALA A 513 23.10 0.20 9.26
C ALA A 513 23.03 -0.02 10.78
N SER A 514 22.39 0.90 11.53
CA SER A 514 22.24 0.76 12.99
C SER A 514 21.34 -0.41 13.38
N ASP A 515 20.25 -0.63 12.65
CA ASP A 515 19.32 -1.73 12.90
C ASP A 515 19.99 -3.08 12.65
N LEU A 516 20.76 -3.17 11.55
CA LEU A 516 21.51 -4.37 11.22
C LEU A 516 22.68 -4.60 12.19
N ALA A 517 23.33 -3.55 12.69
CA ALA A 517 24.36 -3.65 13.72
C ALA A 517 23.83 -4.31 15.00
N LEU A 518 22.63 -3.90 15.44
CA LEU A 518 21.96 -4.51 16.60
C LEU A 518 21.60 -5.97 16.35
N GLN A 519 20.92 -6.28 15.24
CA GLN A 519 20.53 -7.66 14.89
C GLN A 519 21.75 -8.59 14.76
N LEU A 520 22.82 -8.12 14.12
CA LEU A 520 24.06 -8.87 13.97
C LEU A 520 24.76 -9.08 15.32
N SER A 521 24.76 -8.09 16.21
CA SER A 521 25.35 -8.21 17.55
C SER A 521 24.61 -9.25 18.40
N GLU A 522 23.28 -9.26 18.36
CA GLU A 522 22.46 -10.29 19.01
C GLU A 522 22.70 -11.69 18.44
N ALA A 523 22.68 -11.81 17.11
CA ALA A 523 22.93 -13.07 16.43
C ALA A 523 24.34 -13.60 16.70
N LYS A 524 25.35 -12.71 16.78
CA LYS A 524 26.75 -13.06 17.11
C LYS A 524 26.87 -13.64 18.52
N VAL A 525 26.26 -12.99 19.52
CA VAL A 525 26.25 -13.48 20.91
C VAL A 525 25.55 -14.84 21.00
N GLU A 526 24.39 -14.98 20.36
CA GLU A 526 23.63 -16.24 20.38
C GLU A 526 24.38 -17.36 19.65
N LEU A 527 24.98 -17.07 18.49
CA LEU A 527 25.78 -18.04 17.75
C LEU A 527 26.99 -18.51 18.56
N GLN A 528 27.73 -17.59 19.21
CA GLN A 528 28.83 -17.94 20.10
C GLN A 528 28.38 -18.78 21.30
N ARG A 529 27.21 -18.47 21.89
CA ARG A 529 26.62 -19.25 22.98
C ARG A 529 26.33 -20.69 22.53
N ILE A 530 25.69 -20.85 21.38
CA ILE A 530 25.28 -22.15 20.84
C ILE A 530 26.51 -22.99 20.45
N LEU A 531 27.54 -22.39 19.86
CA LEU A 531 28.73 -23.11 19.42
C LEU A 531 29.58 -23.65 20.58
N ARG A 532 29.53 -23.01 21.76
CA ARG A 532 30.17 -23.53 22.98
C ARG A 532 29.55 -24.86 23.41
N GLU A 533 28.22 -24.93 23.48
CA GLU A 533 27.48 -26.12 23.91
C GLU A 533 26.23 -26.37 23.04
N LEU A 534 26.41 -27.04 21.90
CA LEU A 534 25.33 -27.33 20.95
C LEU A 534 24.44 -28.48 21.45
N LYS A 535 23.18 -28.20 21.77
CA LYS A 535 22.17 -29.22 22.13
C LYS A 535 21.10 -29.32 21.03
N ALA A 536 20.40 -30.46 21.00
CA ALA A 536 19.28 -30.69 20.06
C ALA A 536 18.21 -29.59 20.03
N PRO A 537 17.73 -29.02 21.17
CA PRO A 537 16.77 -27.91 21.14
C PRO A 537 17.35 -26.60 20.57
N ASP A 538 18.67 -26.39 20.63
CA ASP A 538 19.31 -25.16 20.15
C ASP A 538 19.42 -25.10 18.62
N ILE A 539 19.15 -26.18 17.87
CA ILE A 539 19.25 -26.21 16.39
C ILE A 539 18.32 -25.18 15.74
N GLY A 540 17.13 -24.96 16.32
CA GLY A 540 16.21 -23.94 15.84
C GLY A 540 16.79 -22.54 15.98
N ASN A 541 17.39 -22.25 17.14
CA ASN A 541 18.04 -20.97 17.41
C ASN A 541 19.30 -20.80 16.54
N LEU A 542 20.06 -21.86 16.29
CA LEU A 542 21.21 -21.85 15.39
C LEU A 542 20.81 -21.48 13.96
N ALA A 543 19.74 -22.08 13.45
CA ALA A 543 19.20 -21.76 12.14
C ALA A 543 18.75 -20.30 12.06
N ASN A 544 18.06 -19.82 13.09
CA ASN A 544 17.61 -18.43 13.17
C ASN A 544 18.78 -17.45 13.19
N SER A 545 19.81 -17.68 14.02
CA SER A 545 20.99 -16.81 14.06
C SER A 545 21.71 -16.76 12.71
N LEU A 546 21.94 -17.91 12.06
CA LEU A 546 22.56 -17.96 10.74
C LEU A 546 21.70 -17.31 9.64
N GLU A 547 20.37 -17.41 9.74
CA GLU A 547 19.47 -16.67 8.85
C GLU A 547 19.53 -15.16 9.05
N VAL A 548 19.69 -14.69 10.30
CA VAL A 548 19.89 -13.26 10.57
C VAL A 548 21.16 -12.78 9.87
N PHE A 549 22.28 -13.53 9.96
CA PHE A 549 23.49 -13.23 9.20
C PHE A 549 23.25 -13.21 7.68
N SER A 550 22.51 -14.18 7.14
CA SER A 550 22.18 -14.22 5.70
C SER A 550 21.37 -13.01 5.25
N LYS A 551 20.29 -12.68 5.97
CA LYS A 551 19.40 -11.56 5.65
C LYS A 551 20.11 -10.22 5.82
N ALA A 552 20.95 -10.10 6.85
CA ALA A 552 21.74 -8.90 7.08
C ALA A 552 22.77 -8.71 5.96
N ARG A 553 23.48 -9.76 5.54
CA ARG A 553 24.41 -9.72 4.39
C ARG A 553 23.70 -9.23 3.13
N ASP A 554 22.56 -9.83 2.78
CA ASP A 554 21.81 -9.46 1.57
C ASP A 554 21.34 -7.98 1.62
N LYS A 555 20.96 -7.48 2.79
CA LYS A 555 20.61 -6.06 2.99
C LYS A 555 21.83 -5.14 2.91
N LEU A 556 22.94 -5.50 3.56
CA LEU A 556 24.19 -4.72 3.54
C LEU A 556 24.80 -4.62 2.14
N ALA A 557 24.57 -5.62 1.28
CA ALA A 557 24.94 -5.59 -0.14
C ALA A 557 24.22 -4.47 -0.93
N THR A 558 23.05 -4.03 -0.44
CA THR A 558 22.23 -2.99 -1.08
C THR A 558 22.41 -1.61 -0.46
N VAL A 559 23.31 -1.47 0.53
CA VAL A 559 23.59 -0.18 1.16
C VAL A 559 24.61 0.59 0.31
N TYR A 560 24.24 1.82 -0.06
CA TYR A 560 25.08 2.71 -0.83
C TYR A 560 25.47 3.93 0.01
N VAL A 561 26.73 4.35 -0.13
CA VAL A 561 27.23 5.62 0.42
C VAL A 561 27.81 6.40 -0.74
N SER A 562 27.24 7.58 -1.03
CA SER A 562 27.60 8.43 -2.19
C SER A 562 27.58 7.68 -3.54
N GLY A 563 26.62 6.77 -3.73
CA GLY A 563 26.45 6.00 -4.97
C GLY A 563 27.42 4.82 -5.17
N ALA A 564 28.26 4.49 -4.17
CA ALA A 564 29.12 3.31 -4.19
C ALA A 564 28.64 2.24 -3.20
N VAL A 565 28.71 0.96 -3.61
CA VAL A 565 28.46 -0.19 -2.72
C VAL A 565 29.61 -0.29 -1.71
N ILE A 566 29.26 -0.50 -0.45
CA ILE A 566 30.24 -0.62 0.64
C ILE A 566 30.76 -2.06 0.67
N ASP A 567 32.08 -2.19 0.49
CA ASP A 567 32.84 -3.44 0.64
C ASP A 567 32.17 -4.69 0.03
N GLU A 568 31.91 -4.61 -1.28
CA GLU A 568 31.39 -5.73 -2.08
C GLU A 568 32.26 -6.99 -1.94
N THR A 569 33.57 -6.83 -1.69
CA THR A 569 34.49 -7.94 -1.47
C THR A 569 34.17 -8.75 -0.21
N THR A 570 34.06 -8.12 0.97
CA THR A 570 33.74 -8.83 2.21
C THR A 570 32.33 -9.41 2.21
N VAL A 571 31.36 -8.73 1.59
CA VAL A 571 29.98 -9.22 1.44
C VAL A 571 29.92 -10.50 0.59
N ASN A 572 30.68 -10.56 -0.51
CA ASN A 572 30.71 -11.71 -1.41
C ASN A 572 31.55 -12.88 -0.85
N GLU A 573 32.66 -12.59 -0.16
CA GLU A 573 33.52 -13.64 0.43
C GLU A 573 32.81 -14.47 1.50
N VAL A 574 31.90 -13.86 2.27
CA VAL A 574 31.20 -14.51 3.38
C VAL A 574 29.91 -15.22 2.93
N GLU A 575 29.41 -14.95 1.73
CA GLU A 575 28.19 -15.54 1.18
C GLU A 575 28.20 -17.07 1.21
N GLU A 576 29.26 -17.67 0.65
CA GLU A 576 29.36 -19.13 0.53
C GLU A 576 29.42 -19.78 1.93
N SER A 577 30.10 -19.14 2.87
CA SER A 577 30.19 -19.58 4.27
C SER A 577 28.84 -19.55 4.98
N ILE A 578 28.08 -18.46 4.86
CA ILE A 578 26.75 -18.34 5.47
C ILE A 578 25.77 -19.33 4.84
N GLN A 579 25.70 -19.39 3.50
CA GLN A 579 24.78 -20.30 2.80
C GLN A 579 25.09 -21.77 3.14
N SER A 580 26.36 -22.14 3.16
CA SER A 580 26.79 -23.48 3.56
C SER A 580 26.40 -23.78 5.01
N ALA A 581 26.63 -22.84 5.94
CA ALA A 581 26.26 -23.02 7.34
C ALA A 581 24.74 -23.17 7.55
N VAL A 582 23.93 -22.36 6.85
CA VAL A 582 22.46 -22.45 6.87
C VAL A 582 21.99 -23.79 6.33
N LEU A 583 22.51 -24.21 5.16
CA LEU A 583 22.16 -25.49 4.53
C LEU A 583 22.54 -26.70 5.39
N LEU A 584 23.74 -26.69 5.99
CA LEU A 584 24.19 -27.73 6.91
C LEU A 584 23.27 -27.82 8.14
N THR A 585 22.91 -26.67 8.72
CA THR A 585 22.00 -26.61 9.87
C THR A 585 20.61 -27.14 9.53
N TYR A 586 20.05 -26.78 8.37
CA TYR A 586 18.75 -27.30 7.91
C TYR A 586 18.78 -28.79 7.60
N ARG A 587 19.86 -29.30 6.99
CA ARG A 587 20.04 -30.73 6.74
C ARG A 587 20.07 -31.52 8.05
N THR A 588 20.80 -31.04 9.04
CA THR A 588 20.87 -31.67 10.37
C THR A 588 19.54 -31.56 11.11
N ARG A 589 18.85 -30.43 11.01
CA ARG A 589 17.48 -30.25 11.53
C ARG A 589 16.48 -31.24 10.94
N ALA A 590 16.58 -31.54 9.64
CA ALA A 590 15.70 -32.51 8.98
C ALA A 590 15.98 -33.97 9.38
N LYS A 591 17.19 -34.26 9.84
CA LYS A 591 17.59 -35.60 10.31
C LYS A 591 17.27 -35.86 11.78
N ILE A 592 17.06 -34.80 12.57
CA ILE A 592 16.74 -34.89 13.99
C ILE A 592 15.21 -34.79 14.13
N PRO A 593 14.55 -35.78 14.75
CA PRO A 593 13.09 -35.77 14.85
C PRO A 593 12.67 -34.56 15.68
N SER A 594 11.57 -33.93 15.26
CA SER A 594 11.08 -32.75 15.96
C SER A 594 10.74 -33.14 17.40
N THR A 595 11.26 -32.41 18.38
CA THR A 595 10.81 -32.49 19.78
C THR A 595 9.42 -31.85 19.94
N ARG A 596 8.54 -31.98 18.94
CA ARG A 596 7.15 -31.53 19.06
C ARG A 596 6.48 -32.39 20.13
N PRO A 597 5.71 -31.78 21.05
CA PRO A 597 4.90 -32.55 21.97
C PRO A 597 3.97 -33.46 21.15
N LYS A 598 3.98 -34.76 21.47
CA LYS A 598 3.04 -35.71 20.86
C LYS A 598 1.64 -35.33 21.35
N VAL A 599 0.80 -34.87 20.43
CA VAL A 599 -0.61 -34.57 20.71
C VAL A 599 -1.32 -35.90 20.94
N THR A 600 -2.00 -36.06 22.08
CA THR A 600 -2.80 -37.26 22.33
C THR A 600 -4.21 -37.10 21.74
N LEU A 601 -4.92 -38.21 21.52
CA LEU A 601 -6.31 -38.17 21.02
C LEU A 601 -7.25 -37.33 21.91
N GLU A 602 -6.90 -37.17 23.18
CA GLU A 602 -7.66 -36.43 24.19
C GLU A 602 -7.44 -34.91 24.10
N ASP A 603 -6.36 -34.48 23.44
CA ASP A 603 -6.00 -33.06 23.23
C ASP A 603 -6.61 -32.47 21.94
N LEU A 604 -7.24 -33.30 21.11
CA LEU A 604 -7.85 -32.87 19.85
C LEU A 604 -9.21 -32.18 20.11
N ALA A 605 -9.37 -30.96 19.62
CA ALA A 605 -10.63 -30.22 19.67
C ALA A 605 -11.30 -30.17 18.28
N ASP A 606 -12.61 -29.92 18.26
CA ASP A 606 -13.33 -29.60 17.03
C ASP A 606 -12.80 -28.29 16.45
N VAL A 607 -12.58 -28.25 15.13
CA VAL A 607 -12.05 -27.07 14.44
C VAL A 607 -13.10 -26.48 13.52
N ASP A 608 -13.35 -25.18 13.66
CA ASP A 608 -14.18 -24.42 12.73
C ASP A 608 -13.50 -24.33 11.37
N VAL A 609 -14.25 -24.63 10.31
CA VAL A 609 -13.74 -24.53 8.95
C VAL A 609 -13.67 -23.05 8.56
N PRO A 610 -12.51 -22.54 8.10
CA PRO A 610 -12.39 -21.14 7.69
C PRO A 610 -13.44 -20.78 6.66
N SER A 611 -14.25 -19.75 6.96
CA SER A 611 -15.13 -19.17 5.95
C SER A 611 -14.30 -18.45 4.90
N VAL A 612 -14.69 -18.56 3.63
CA VAL A 612 -14.11 -17.75 2.55
C VAL A 612 -14.24 -16.27 2.94
N LEU A 613 -13.12 -15.52 2.97
CA LEU A 613 -13.12 -14.08 3.23
C LEU A 613 -14.11 -13.41 2.27
N ASP A 614 -14.87 -12.42 2.75
CA ASP A 614 -15.96 -11.80 1.99
C ASP A 614 -15.51 -11.27 0.62
N GLU A 615 -14.25 -10.87 0.51
CA GLU A 615 -13.59 -10.40 -0.71
C GLU A 615 -13.57 -11.45 -1.84
N TYR A 616 -13.45 -12.74 -1.51
CA TYR A 616 -13.40 -13.83 -2.49
C TYR A 616 -14.76 -14.49 -2.74
N ARG A 617 -15.79 -14.11 -1.99
CA ARG A 617 -17.14 -14.69 -2.03
C ARG A 617 -17.83 -14.48 -3.39
N SER A 618 -17.52 -13.36 -4.05
CA SER A 618 -18.04 -13.00 -5.39
C SER A 618 -17.35 -13.78 -6.53
N GLN A 619 -16.10 -14.21 -6.32
CA GLN A 619 -15.28 -14.86 -7.35
C GLN A 619 -15.45 -16.38 -7.35
N MET A 620 -15.65 -17.00 -6.17
CA MET A 620 -15.72 -18.47 -6.03
C MET A 620 -17.14 -19.02 -6.00
N GLY A 621 -18.15 -18.15 -5.94
CA GLY A 621 -19.52 -18.58 -5.60
C GLY A 621 -19.60 -19.16 -4.18
N TYR A 622 -20.80 -19.51 -3.72
CA TYR A 622 -21.04 -20.05 -2.38
C TYR A 622 -20.55 -21.51 -2.27
N ALA A 623 -19.24 -21.74 -2.44
CA ALA A 623 -18.60 -23.03 -2.25
C ALA A 623 -17.78 -22.97 -0.94
N PRO A 624 -18.32 -23.41 0.21
CA PRO A 624 -17.45 -23.75 1.35
C PRO A 624 -16.43 -24.79 0.87
N LEU A 625 -15.26 -24.85 1.50
CA LEU A 625 -14.26 -25.88 1.23
C LEU A 625 -14.95 -27.26 1.25
N LEU A 626 -15.18 -27.83 0.06
CA LEU A 626 -15.87 -29.11 -0.09
C LEU A 626 -15.02 -30.19 0.58
N GLY A 627 -15.59 -30.88 1.56
CA GLY A 627 -14.91 -31.90 2.36
C GLY A 627 -15.00 -31.73 3.88
N PHE A 628 -15.51 -30.61 4.39
CA PHE A 628 -15.53 -30.32 5.83
C PHE A 628 -16.90 -29.87 6.32
N GLY A 629 -17.49 -30.66 7.21
CA GLY A 629 -18.74 -30.32 7.91
C GLY A 629 -19.43 -31.56 8.48
N THR A 630 -20.14 -31.38 9.59
CA THR A 630 -20.99 -32.37 10.23
C THR A 630 -22.43 -32.13 9.84
N ILE A 631 -23.15 -33.20 9.49
CA ILE A 631 -24.59 -33.12 9.22
C ILE A 631 -25.31 -33.56 10.49
N GLU A 632 -26.08 -32.65 11.07
CA GLU A 632 -26.98 -32.95 12.16
C GLU A 632 -28.36 -33.30 11.62
N TRP A 633 -28.97 -34.33 12.19
CA TRP A 633 -30.30 -34.80 11.81
C TRP A 633 -31.29 -34.58 12.95
N GLU A 634 -32.37 -33.86 12.67
CA GLU A 634 -33.43 -33.59 13.63
C GLU A 634 -34.66 -34.45 13.34
N GLN A 635 -34.99 -35.35 14.27
CA GLN A 635 -36.11 -36.29 14.09
C GLN A 635 -37.48 -35.59 14.10
N SER A 636 -37.60 -34.47 14.81
CA SER A 636 -38.81 -33.63 14.90
C SER A 636 -39.24 -33.06 13.54
N LYS A 637 -38.28 -32.84 12.62
CA LYS A 637 -38.50 -32.24 11.29
C LYS A 637 -38.46 -33.27 10.16
N CYS A 638 -37.97 -34.49 10.43
CA CYS A 638 -37.73 -35.49 9.40
C CYS A 638 -39.03 -36.15 8.91
N LEU A 639 -39.25 -36.12 7.58
CA LEU A 639 -40.38 -36.80 6.95
C LEU A 639 -40.12 -38.28 6.64
N GLY A 640 -38.89 -38.78 6.77
CA GLY A 640 -38.55 -40.17 6.43
C GLY A 640 -38.77 -40.53 4.96
N CYS A 641 -38.62 -39.56 4.06
CA CYS A 641 -38.92 -39.67 2.63
C CYS A 641 -37.77 -40.21 1.76
N LYS A 642 -36.61 -40.51 2.35
CA LYS A 642 -35.36 -40.94 1.67
C LYS A 642 -34.74 -39.95 0.66
N SER A 643 -35.30 -38.76 0.46
CA SER A 643 -34.77 -37.79 -0.51
C SER A 643 -33.30 -37.44 -0.28
N CYS A 644 -32.85 -37.36 0.99
CA CYS A 644 -31.46 -37.07 1.33
C CYS A 644 -30.48 -38.20 1.00
N GLU A 645 -30.92 -39.46 1.03
CA GLU A 645 -30.13 -40.64 0.66
C GLU A 645 -30.00 -40.72 -0.86
N ILE A 646 -31.12 -40.55 -1.59
CA ILE A 646 -31.16 -40.63 -3.06
C ILE A 646 -30.32 -39.53 -3.73
N GLU A 647 -30.35 -38.32 -3.17
CA GLU A 647 -29.68 -37.15 -3.74
C GLU A 647 -28.22 -36.98 -3.24
N CYS A 648 -27.74 -37.88 -2.37
CA CYS A 648 -26.37 -37.82 -1.89
C CYS A 648 -25.40 -38.39 -2.95
N PRO A 649 -24.55 -37.56 -3.60
CA PRO A 649 -23.67 -38.05 -4.67
C PRO A 649 -22.66 -39.09 -4.19
N GLU A 650 -22.26 -39.02 -2.91
CA GLU A 650 -21.27 -39.89 -2.29
C GLU A 650 -21.91 -41.07 -1.53
N ASN A 651 -23.25 -41.20 -1.55
CA ASN A 651 -24.00 -42.19 -0.76
C ASN A 651 -23.61 -42.19 0.73
N ALA A 652 -23.37 -41.00 1.28
CA ALA A 652 -22.95 -40.77 2.66
C ALA A 652 -24.09 -40.79 3.67
N ILE A 653 -25.34 -40.88 3.22
CA ILE A 653 -26.53 -40.80 4.08
C ILE A 653 -27.35 -42.06 3.85
N GLU A 654 -27.70 -42.76 4.93
CA GLU A 654 -28.51 -43.97 4.91
C GLU A 654 -29.71 -43.81 5.84
N LEU A 655 -30.93 -43.97 5.33
CA LEU A 655 -32.13 -44.02 6.17
C LEU A 655 -32.30 -45.44 6.71
N LYS A 656 -31.90 -45.67 7.96
CA LYS A 656 -32.09 -46.97 8.60
C LYS A 656 -33.54 -47.17 9.02
N PRO A 657 -34.09 -48.39 8.88
CA PRO A 657 -35.44 -48.75 9.31
C PRO A 657 -35.51 -48.92 10.84
N ARG A 658 -35.15 -47.88 11.59
CA ARG A 658 -35.14 -47.84 13.06
C ARG A 658 -35.92 -46.61 13.54
N ILE A 659 -36.78 -46.80 14.53
CA ILE A 659 -37.52 -45.72 15.19
C ILE A 659 -36.91 -45.49 16.56
N GLU A 660 -36.36 -44.30 16.75
CA GLU A 660 -35.85 -43.82 18.04
C GLU A 660 -37.02 -43.37 18.93
N MET A 661 -37.72 -44.36 19.50
CA MET A 661 -38.94 -44.15 20.29
C MET A 661 -38.75 -43.23 21.52
N PRO A 662 -37.61 -43.23 22.24
CA PRO A 662 -37.41 -42.32 23.37
C PRO A 662 -37.49 -40.84 22.98
N LYS A 663 -36.98 -40.49 21.78
CA LYS A 663 -36.95 -39.12 21.27
C LYS A 663 -38.33 -38.58 20.91
N PHE A 664 -39.32 -39.43 20.66
CA PHE A 664 -40.70 -38.99 20.43
C PHE A 664 -41.28 -38.22 21.61
N PHE A 665 -40.82 -38.49 22.83
CA PHE A 665 -41.27 -37.81 24.05
C PHE A 665 -40.50 -36.52 24.35
N GLU A 666 -39.49 -36.19 23.54
CA GLU A 666 -38.67 -34.98 23.66
C GLU A 666 -39.11 -33.90 22.66
N ILE A 667 -40.01 -34.22 21.72
CA ILE A 667 -40.54 -33.28 20.73
C ILE A 667 -41.62 -32.41 21.38
N SER A 668 -41.45 -31.08 21.30
CA SER A 668 -42.42 -30.11 21.85
C SER A 668 -43.71 -30.05 21.04
N ASP A 669 -44.78 -29.54 21.66
CA ASP A 669 -46.08 -29.36 20.99
C ASP A 669 -46.00 -28.39 19.81
N GLU A 670 -45.15 -27.36 19.88
CA GLU A 670 -44.89 -26.45 18.76
C GLU A 670 -44.24 -27.18 17.58
N ALA A 671 -43.22 -27.99 17.82
CA ALA A 671 -42.55 -28.77 16.77
C ALA A 671 -43.49 -29.81 16.13
N LEU A 672 -44.38 -30.42 16.93
CA LEU A 672 -45.41 -31.32 16.40
C LEU A 672 -46.41 -30.61 15.48
N SER A 673 -46.70 -29.32 15.70
CA SER A 673 -47.62 -28.56 14.86
C SER A 673 -47.07 -28.25 13.46
N GLN A 674 -45.75 -28.28 13.29
CA GLN A 674 -45.06 -28.05 12.02
C GLN A 674 -44.98 -29.30 11.13
N LEU A 675 -45.29 -30.48 11.68
CA LEU A 675 -45.34 -31.73 10.93
C LEU A 675 -46.67 -31.90 10.18
N PRO A 676 -46.71 -32.72 9.10
CA PRO A 676 -47.96 -33.10 8.46
C PRO A 676 -48.97 -33.66 9.46
N SER A 677 -50.25 -33.31 9.28
CA SER A 677 -51.34 -33.57 10.24
C SER A 677 -51.47 -35.04 10.65
N SER A 678 -51.22 -35.98 9.74
CA SER A 678 -51.23 -37.42 10.04
C SER A 678 -50.11 -37.85 11.00
N ARG A 679 -48.94 -37.23 10.90
CA ARG A 679 -47.75 -37.57 11.69
C ARG A 679 -47.80 -36.94 13.07
N SER A 680 -48.25 -35.69 13.16
CA SER A 680 -48.46 -35.02 14.44
C SER A 680 -49.52 -35.74 15.28
N LEU A 681 -50.63 -36.16 14.68
CA LEU A 681 -51.64 -37.01 15.33
C LEU A 681 -51.06 -38.35 15.80
N PHE A 682 -50.22 -38.99 14.98
CA PHE A 682 -49.59 -40.26 15.34
C PHE A 682 -48.66 -40.12 16.56
N TYR A 683 -47.77 -39.12 16.56
CA TYR A 683 -46.86 -38.86 17.70
C TYR A 683 -47.64 -38.50 18.97
N LYS A 684 -48.65 -37.61 18.87
CA LYS A 684 -49.53 -37.27 20.00
C LYS A 684 -50.29 -38.48 20.54
N THR A 685 -50.76 -39.36 19.65
CA THR A 685 -51.46 -40.58 20.06
C THR A 685 -50.52 -41.53 20.80
N ILE A 686 -49.28 -41.71 20.33
CA ILE A 686 -48.28 -42.51 21.02
C ILE A 686 -47.93 -41.91 22.39
N GLN A 687 -47.69 -40.60 22.46
CA GLN A 687 -47.40 -39.89 23.71
C GLN A 687 -48.53 -40.07 24.72
N ASN A 688 -49.79 -39.96 24.28
CA ASN A 688 -50.97 -40.10 25.14
C ASN A 688 -51.26 -41.54 25.58
N LEU A 689 -50.93 -42.53 24.75
CA LEU A 689 -51.13 -43.96 25.07
C LEU A 689 -50.03 -44.54 25.97
N ALA A 690 -48.88 -43.87 26.06
CA ALA A 690 -47.74 -44.36 26.81
C ALA A 690 -47.97 -44.29 28.33
N LYS A 691 -47.83 -45.44 29.01
CA LYS A 691 -47.87 -45.52 30.48
C LYS A 691 -46.54 -45.12 31.15
N GLY A 692 -45.47 -44.92 30.36
CA GLY A 692 -44.13 -44.52 30.79
C GLY A 692 -43.21 -44.32 29.58
N LYS A 693 -42.11 -43.56 29.75
CA LYS A 693 -41.16 -43.28 28.65
C LYS A 693 -40.44 -44.57 28.21
N PRO A 694 -40.58 -45.00 26.96
CA PRO A 694 -39.87 -46.18 26.45
C PRO A 694 -38.36 -45.90 26.38
N SER A 695 -37.56 -46.93 26.69
CA SER A 695 -36.09 -46.86 26.74
C SER A 695 -35.39 -47.55 25.58
N LYS A 696 -36.13 -48.24 24.71
CA LYS A 696 -35.59 -49.01 23.58
C LYS A 696 -36.14 -48.51 22.26
N ASP A 697 -35.29 -48.57 21.25
CA ASP A 697 -35.65 -48.27 19.87
C ASP A 697 -36.32 -49.47 19.22
N ILE A 698 -37.12 -49.20 18.19
CA ILE A 698 -37.86 -50.21 17.44
C ILE A 698 -37.22 -50.38 16.06
N SER A 699 -36.70 -51.57 15.78
CA SER A 699 -36.26 -51.94 14.43
C SER A 699 -37.46 -52.40 13.60
N LEU A 700 -37.60 -51.88 12.39
CA LEU A 700 -38.63 -52.26 11.43
C LEU A 700 -38.10 -53.38 10.53
N GLU A 701 -38.93 -54.40 10.26
CA GLU A 701 -38.54 -55.57 9.46
C GLU A 701 -38.38 -55.26 7.95
N LYS A 702 -38.96 -54.14 7.48
CA LYS A 702 -38.90 -53.67 6.09
C LYS A 702 -38.79 -52.15 6.07
N GLU A 703 -38.28 -51.62 4.96
CA GLU A 703 -38.29 -50.19 4.72
C GLU A 703 -39.74 -49.67 4.73
N ALA A 704 -40.03 -48.77 5.66
CA ALA A 704 -41.34 -48.15 5.80
C ALA A 704 -41.20 -46.65 5.47
N PRO A 705 -41.63 -46.19 4.29
CA PRO A 705 -41.61 -44.78 3.94
C PRO A 705 -42.33 -43.97 5.01
N GLY A 706 -41.67 -42.96 5.56
CA GLY A 706 -42.18 -42.16 6.67
C GLY A 706 -41.53 -42.45 8.03
N PHE A 707 -40.93 -43.62 8.24
CA PHE A 707 -40.33 -44.01 9.52
C PHE A 707 -38.89 -44.51 9.33
N GLY A 708 -37.95 -43.92 10.07
CA GLY A 708 -36.55 -44.29 10.04
C GLY A 708 -35.67 -43.27 10.76
N SER A 709 -34.42 -43.66 11.01
CA SER A 709 -33.37 -42.80 11.56
C SER A 709 -32.33 -42.54 10.48
N VAL A 710 -31.98 -41.28 10.25
CA VAL A 710 -30.94 -40.93 9.28
C VAL A 710 -29.59 -41.10 9.97
N GLU A 711 -28.76 -41.97 9.42
CA GLU A 711 -27.35 -42.05 9.79
C GLU A 711 -26.49 -41.46 8.69
N VAL A 712 -25.47 -40.70 9.09
CA VAL A 712 -24.53 -40.04 8.19
C VAL A 712 -23.16 -40.69 8.36
N ASP A 713 -22.65 -41.22 7.27
CA ASP A 713 -21.28 -41.70 7.16
C ASP A 713 -20.36 -40.50 6.90
N LEU A 714 -19.76 -39.98 7.99
CA LEU A 714 -18.84 -38.85 7.94
C LEU A 714 -17.64 -39.11 7.01
N TRP A 715 -17.30 -40.36 6.69
CA TRP A 715 -16.21 -40.74 5.79
C TRP A 715 -16.47 -40.42 4.32
N LEU A 716 -17.72 -40.56 3.89
CA LEU A 716 -18.15 -40.32 2.52
C LEU A 716 -18.69 -38.91 2.35
N CYS A 717 -19.19 -38.31 3.43
CA CYS A 717 -19.77 -36.98 3.36
C CYS A 717 -18.71 -35.95 2.96
N VAL A 718 -18.88 -35.32 1.80
CA VAL A 718 -18.07 -34.19 1.32
C VAL A 718 -18.67 -32.83 1.68
N ALA A 719 -19.66 -32.80 2.57
CA ALA A 719 -20.35 -31.57 3.02
C ALA A 719 -20.87 -30.69 1.86
N CYS A 720 -21.29 -31.28 0.74
CA CYS A 720 -21.74 -30.57 -0.47
C CYS A 720 -23.09 -29.84 -0.33
N ARG A 721 -23.78 -29.98 0.82
CA ARG A 721 -25.07 -29.36 1.14
C ARG A 721 -26.25 -29.81 0.27
N THR A 722 -26.07 -30.74 -0.67
CA THR A 722 -27.13 -31.25 -1.56
C THR A 722 -28.27 -31.90 -0.77
N CYS A 723 -27.94 -32.74 0.22
CA CYS A 723 -28.91 -33.40 1.09
C CYS A 723 -29.75 -32.41 1.91
N VAL A 724 -29.15 -31.32 2.39
CA VAL A 724 -29.83 -30.23 3.11
C VAL A 724 -30.79 -29.49 2.17
N ARG A 725 -30.31 -29.08 0.99
CA ARG A 725 -31.13 -28.37 -0.02
C ARG A 725 -32.33 -29.17 -0.52
N ARG A 726 -32.19 -30.49 -0.58
CA ARG A 726 -33.23 -31.41 -1.08
C ARG A 726 -34.13 -31.96 0.01
N CYS A 727 -33.88 -31.66 1.28
CA CYS A 727 -34.67 -32.17 2.40
C CYS A 727 -36.03 -31.42 2.46
N PRO A 728 -37.17 -32.08 2.22
CA PRO A 728 -38.48 -31.43 2.17
C PRO A 728 -39.11 -31.21 3.57
N GLY A 729 -38.30 -31.17 4.63
CA GLY A 729 -38.77 -30.91 6.00
C GLY A 729 -39.29 -29.46 6.17
N PRO A 730 -40.01 -29.17 7.26
CA PRO A 730 -40.57 -27.83 7.52
C PRO A 730 -39.48 -26.75 7.66
N GLU A 731 -39.77 -25.54 7.14
CA GLU A 731 -38.99 -24.28 7.09
C GLU A 731 -37.49 -24.36 6.67
N SER A 732 -36.67 -25.18 7.31
CA SER A 732 -35.22 -25.33 7.08
C SER A 732 -34.78 -26.75 6.67
N GLY A 733 -35.72 -27.70 6.58
CA GLY A 733 -35.39 -29.12 6.38
C GLY A 733 -35.02 -29.83 7.69
N ALA A 734 -34.81 -31.14 7.62
CA ALA A 734 -34.49 -31.99 8.78
C ALA A 734 -32.99 -32.29 8.95
N LEU A 735 -32.16 -31.74 8.06
CA LEU A 735 -30.72 -31.89 8.06
C LEU A 735 -30.10 -30.50 8.11
N GLU A 736 -29.22 -30.28 9.08
CA GLU A 736 -28.43 -29.05 9.18
C GLU A 736 -26.95 -29.38 8.94
N LEU A 737 -26.25 -28.52 8.19
CA LEU A 737 -24.82 -28.70 7.96
C LEU A 737 -24.06 -27.68 8.80
N GLU A 738 -23.39 -28.15 9.84
CA GLU A 738 -22.41 -27.35 10.57
C GLU A 738 -21.05 -27.44 9.88
N LEU A 739 -20.38 -26.30 9.74
CA LEU A 739 -19.01 -26.22 9.20
C LEU A 739 -17.96 -26.45 10.31
N LYS A 740 -18.18 -27.47 11.12
CA LYS A 740 -17.24 -27.91 12.17
C LYS A 740 -16.63 -29.24 11.77
N TRP A 741 -15.36 -29.42 12.09
CA TRP A 741 -14.65 -30.68 11.83
C TRP A 741 -14.32 -31.41 13.13
N ASN A 742 -14.94 -32.58 13.33
CA ASN A 742 -14.65 -33.46 14.47
C ASN A 742 -13.37 -34.26 14.22
N LEU A 743 -12.25 -33.67 14.61
CA LEU A 743 -10.91 -34.30 14.54
C LEU A 743 -10.79 -35.57 15.40
N PRO A 744 -11.29 -35.61 16.66
CA PRO A 744 -11.19 -36.80 17.51
C PRO A 744 -11.78 -38.07 16.89
N GLU A 745 -12.99 -37.99 16.32
CA GLU A 745 -13.67 -39.15 15.74
C GLU A 745 -12.95 -39.67 14.49
N VAL A 746 -12.46 -38.75 13.65
CA VAL A 746 -11.73 -39.08 12.43
C VAL A 746 -10.40 -39.76 12.74
N VAL A 747 -9.61 -39.22 13.69
CA VAL A 747 -8.31 -39.81 14.04
C VAL A 747 -8.50 -41.16 14.74
N LYS A 748 -9.50 -41.30 15.63
CA LYS A 748 -9.79 -42.55 16.35
C LYS A 748 -10.11 -43.72 15.42
N GLN A 749 -10.92 -43.49 14.37
CA GLN A 749 -11.21 -44.53 13.39
C GLN A 749 -9.98 -44.89 12.54
N ILE A 750 -9.14 -43.92 12.14
CA ILE A 750 -7.90 -44.17 11.39
C ILE A 750 -6.95 -45.06 12.20
N THR A 751 -6.66 -44.71 13.46
CA THR A 751 -5.81 -45.53 14.35
C THR A 751 -6.37 -46.93 14.65
N SER A 752 -7.66 -47.17 14.38
CA SER A 752 -8.29 -48.48 14.54
C SER A 752 -8.28 -49.34 13.25
N THR A 753 -7.99 -48.72 12.10
CA THR A 753 -7.89 -49.40 10.79
C THR A 753 -6.45 -49.57 10.30
N SER A 754 -5.50 -48.80 10.83
CA SER A 754 -4.05 -49.04 10.74
C SER A 754 -3.60 -50.03 11.81
#